data_AF-A0A1Y2DEE0-F1
#
_entry.id   AF-A0A1Y2DEE0-F1
#
_cell.length_a   1.000
_cell.length_b   1.000
_cell.length_c   1.000
_cell.angle_alpha   90.00
_cell.angle_beta   90.00
_cell.angle_gamma   90.00
#
_symmetry.space_group_name_H-M   'P 1'
#
loop_
_entity.id
_entity.type
_entity.pdbx_description
1 polymer ?
#
loop_
_entity_poly.entity_id
_entity_poly.type
_entity_poly.pdbx_seq_one_letter_code
_entity_poly.pdbx_strand_id
1 'polypeptide(L)'
;MEYSYVKIDPTTEGSEKQIYEVNKIKKIKRFILKWKIPLILIFIVFLTGGISFLYYIHLTYYTCEEPIITDELFSKIKGESYFDKYGIDVNQYITNEIYSQKIPNNDTLDNWELYTPPCPNLEPIHYSEEMKNPKCEDQSIQIVNFKSDHGKGRPYSLHLHSITNQIKNWNEWSKNDDKIVPNYYNKDVKSLISDTYHPFDYGYYEEKETELTNEEDIISYYKNVVTSRMDEVPDPRHRRIFSFILFNTEFDLLDIYLSQYYELFDYFVIYESNATFSGKAKPLYFTRMLLETDRYDKFKDKIIAFPYPMSSVCNFFRSPFTKEHLARRHVIEMGLRAVEARHGDIFMHGDLDEMPKPHVITRLKKCGGWEHLQAGIGGGPQSSHEKKVDSYLQDKELNKKLERDKYGFPKLVYDREISVGILSWSYEYSFEFVDDPTLGTKVNPNIAIFDARRALGQYPKHYEYTKSEGDGNIMPDDKYSKWRKRNSIPSNTIPSNSTIATSFSKKDGPETKENEESYVDPLTLPNFDPYQGYSYTRNENDDKDGEGYLGEYMRFITVRPMNDFFDKNDILFWSGGWHMSNFLPTIDHLLNKVLSYSHFDYYFFLSNEQRRQQIIDRIKNRLHIFGKLKYYNNTVVYPESPEVGYQYDFSFTTWQSYENENDPEIQKQYNKNKEILYYEIPEVVLKNPICYSYMIDRQFGLEKKIWWQTIPKDQWKTIDFKTLDNSTLESITPKH
;
A
#
# COMPACT_ATOMS: atom_id res chain seq x y z
N MET A 1 3.23 36.65 124.47
CA MET A 1 1.91 36.60 123.81
C MET A 1 2.14 35.93 122.46
N GLU A 2 1.94 34.61 122.29
CA GLU A 2 0.63 33.94 122.03
C GLU A 2 -0.05 34.52 120.77
N TYR A 3 -0.46 33.82 119.69
CA TYR A 3 -0.65 32.38 119.37
C TYR A 3 -0.54 32.14 117.83
N SER A 4 -0.35 30.87 117.48
CA SER A 4 -0.51 30.11 116.21
C SER A 4 -1.96 30.14 115.64
N TYR A 5 -2.28 29.84 114.36
CA TYR A 5 -2.25 28.52 113.69
C TYR A 5 -2.54 28.61 112.16
N VAL A 6 -1.73 27.85 111.40
CA VAL A 6 -2.00 26.87 110.30
C VAL A 6 -2.72 27.22 108.97
N LYS A 7 -1.99 26.79 107.91
CA LYS A 7 -2.29 26.57 106.47
C LYS A 7 -3.60 25.86 106.14
N ILE A 8 -4.16 26.23 104.99
CA ILE A 8 -4.75 25.29 104.01
C ILE A 8 -4.05 25.52 102.66
N ASP A 9 -3.76 24.41 101.99
CA ASP A 9 -2.77 24.20 100.94
C ASP A 9 -3.29 24.52 99.52
N PRO A 10 -2.61 25.33 98.68
CA PRO A 10 -2.96 25.55 97.29
C PRO A 10 -2.07 24.68 96.37
N THR A 11 -2.22 23.36 96.39
CA THR A 11 -1.33 22.44 95.65
C THR A 11 -2.02 21.53 94.63
N THR A 12 -3.23 21.84 94.16
CA THR A 12 -3.95 20.93 93.25
C THR A 12 -4.45 21.47 91.91
N GLU A 13 -4.33 22.77 91.59
CA GLU A 13 -4.71 23.27 90.24
C GLU A 13 -3.54 23.62 89.31
N GLY A 14 -2.35 23.93 89.85
CA GLY A 14 -1.17 24.28 89.03
C GLY A 14 -0.41 23.07 88.48
N SER A 15 -0.46 21.92 89.15
CA SER A 15 0.33 20.73 88.80
C SER A 15 -0.31 19.92 87.66
N GLU A 16 -1.64 19.83 87.56
CA GLU A 16 -2.30 19.06 86.51
C GLU A 16 -2.12 19.68 85.11
N LYS A 17 -2.18 21.02 84.98
CA LYS A 17 -2.00 21.70 83.68
C LYS A 17 -0.56 21.59 83.17
N GLN A 18 0.43 21.67 84.05
CA GLN A 18 1.85 21.59 83.70
C GLN A 18 2.28 20.14 83.38
N ILE A 19 1.74 19.16 84.10
CA ILE A 19 1.95 17.73 83.80
C ILE A 19 1.25 17.33 82.50
N TYR A 20 0.08 17.89 82.19
CA TYR A 20 -0.64 17.63 80.93
C TYR A 20 0.12 18.17 79.70
N GLU A 21 0.65 19.40 79.76
CA GLU A 21 1.45 20.01 78.69
C GLU A 21 2.79 19.26 78.48
N VAL A 22 3.50 18.90 79.55
CA VAL A 22 4.75 18.13 79.46
C VAL A 22 4.50 16.71 78.91
N ASN A 23 3.39 16.07 79.26
CA ASN A 23 3.00 14.78 78.71
C ASN A 23 2.54 14.87 77.25
N LYS A 24 1.91 15.98 76.84
CA LYS A 24 1.54 16.26 75.44
C LYS A 24 2.79 16.44 74.57
N ILE A 25 3.78 17.21 75.04
CA ILE A 25 5.07 17.39 74.35
C ILE A 25 5.85 16.07 74.28
N LYS A 26 5.86 15.25 75.35
CA LYS A 26 6.48 13.91 75.33
C LYS A 26 5.75 12.94 74.39
N LYS A 27 4.41 12.98 74.32
CA LYS A 27 3.61 12.20 73.36
C LYS A 27 3.92 12.61 71.92
N ILE A 28 4.00 13.91 71.64
CA ILE A 28 4.34 14.43 70.31
C ILE A 28 5.77 14.04 69.93
N LYS A 29 6.76 14.17 70.83
CA LYS A 29 8.14 13.71 70.57
C LYS A 29 8.21 12.20 70.32
N ARG A 30 7.48 11.37 71.08
CA ARG A 30 7.40 9.92 70.84
C ARG A 30 6.69 9.59 69.53
N PHE A 31 5.65 10.32 69.17
CA PHE A 31 4.95 10.18 67.89
C PHE A 31 5.88 10.53 66.73
N ILE A 32 6.58 11.66 66.80
CA ILE A 32 7.57 12.07 65.79
C ILE A 32 8.71 11.04 65.69
N LEU A 33 9.25 10.53 66.81
CA LEU A 33 10.28 9.49 66.74
C LEU A 33 9.76 8.17 66.16
N LYS A 34 8.54 7.76 66.51
CA LYS A 34 7.91 6.52 66.02
C LYS A 34 7.58 6.59 64.53
N TRP A 35 7.20 7.77 64.03
CA TRP A 35 6.82 7.98 62.64
C TRP A 35 7.93 8.55 61.75
N LYS A 36 9.07 8.97 62.30
CA LYS A 36 10.23 9.47 61.55
C LYS A 36 10.72 8.49 60.50
N ILE A 37 10.97 7.23 60.88
CA ILE A 37 11.46 6.20 59.95
C ILE A 37 10.39 5.84 58.90
N PRO A 38 9.10 5.59 59.25
CA PRO A 38 8.04 5.39 58.28
C PRO A 38 7.86 6.55 57.30
N LEU A 39 7.89 7.80 57.78
CA LEU A 39 7.76 8.98 56.92
C LEU A 39 8.95 9.15 55.98
N ILE A 40 10.17 8.85 56.44
CA ILE A 40 11.37 8.83 55.58
C ILE A 40 11.23 7.72 54.52
N LEU A 41 10.76 6.53 54.88
CA LEU A 41 10.55 5.44 53.92
C LEU A 41 9.46 5.78 52.89
N ILE A 42 8.34 6.36 53.32
CA ILE A 42 7.28 6.85 52.43
C ILE A 42 7.83 7.93 51.50
N PHE A 43 8.61 8.87 52.03
CA PHE A 43 9.26 9.91 51.23
C PHE A 43 10.23 9.33 50.20
N ILE A 44 11.04 8.32 50.58
CA ILE A 44 11.94 7.63 49.65
C ILE A 44 11.14 6.90 48.56
N VAL A 45 10.03 6.24 48.88
CA VAL A 45 9.16 5.56 47.90
C VAL A 45 8.52 6.57 46.94
N PHE A 46 8.04 7.72 47.43
CA PHE A 46 7.52 8.78 46.56
C PHE A 46 8.61 9.45 45.74
N LEU A 47 9.83 9.59 46.27
CA LEU A 47 10.98 10.14 45.55
C LEU A 47 11.45 9.18 44.45
N THR A 48 11.56 7.87 44.73
CA THR A 48 11.91 6.86 43.73
C THR A 48 10.80 6.67 42.71
N GLY A 49 9.54 6.70 43.13
CA GLY A 49 8.38 6.70 42.24
C GLY A 49 8.33 7.95 41.37
N GLY A 50 8.63 9.13 41.93
CA GLY A 50 8.71 10.40 41.22
C GLY A 50 9.87 10.47 40.24
N ILE A 51 11.06 9.98 40.63
CA ILE A 51 12.22 9.84 39.73
C ILE A 51 11.92 8.82 38.64
N SER A 52 11.29 7.69 38.96
CA SER A 52 10.88 6.69 37.95
C SER A 52 9.81 7.25 37.01
N PHE A 53 8.89 8.07 37.51
CA PHE A 53 7.87 8.75 36.72
C PHE A 53 8.47 9.86 35.86
N LEU A 54 9.42 10.64 36.37
CA LEU A 54 10.16 11.65 35.60
C LEU A 54 11.10 11.00 34.59
N TYR A 55 11.71 9.86 34.92
CA TYR A 55 12.50 9.05 33.99
C TYR A 55 11.61 8.39 32.93
N TYR A 56 10.42 7.92 33.30
CA TYR A 56 9.40 7.45 32.37
C TYR A 56 8.88 8.58 31.48
N ILE A 57 8.61 9.77 32.03
CA ILE A 57 8.29 10.99 31.28
C ILE A 57 9.45 11.34 30.36
N HIS A 58 10.69 11.33 30.81
CA HIS A 58 11.85 11.63 29.98
C HIS A 58 12.06 10.61 28.86
N LEU A 59 11.91 9.31 29.16
CA LEU A 59 11.92 8.22 28.17
C LEU A 59 10.77 8.30 27.17
N THR A 60 9.59 8.80 27.59
CA THR A 60 8.43 9.02 26.71
C THR A 60 8.48 10.38 25.99
N TYR A 61 9.20 11.36 26.54
CA TYR A 61 9.62 12.61 25.89
C TYR A 61 10.89 12.36 25.09
N TYR A 62 10.81 11.41 24.16
CA TYR A 62 11.80 11.32 23.12
C TYR A 62 11.78 12.63 22.32
N THR A 63 12.95 13.22 22.11
CA THR A 63 13.16 14.40 21.28
C THR A 63 13.62 13.92 19.91
N CYS A 64 12.80 14.15 18.88
CA CYS A 64 13.29 14.07 17.52
C CYS A 64 14.10 15.32 17.24
N GLU A 65 15.28 15.14 16.65
CA GLU A 65 16.12 16.23 16.17
C GLU A 65 16.16 16.18 14.65
N GLU A 66 15.93 17.32 14.01
CA GLU A 66 16.12 17.42 12.58
C GLU A 66 17.59 17.18 12.22
N PRO A 67 17.87 16.38 11.18
CA PRO A 67 19.24 16.15 10.78
C PRO A 67 19.88 17.45 10.30
N ILE A 68 21.08 17.72 10.80
CA ILE A 68 21.89 18.83 10.30
C ILE A 68 22.51 18.38 8.98
N ILE A 69 22.05 18.97 7.87
CA ILE A 69 22.58 18.69 6.54
C ILE A 69 23.92 19.42 6.39
N THR A 70 25.01 18.66 6.32
CA THR A 70 26.36 19.15 6.05
C THR A 70 27.04 18.24 5.02
N ASP A 71 28.00 18.79 4.28
CA ASP A 71 28.80 18.00 3.32
C ASP A 71 29.67 16.93 4.00
N GLU A 72 29.83 17.00 5.33
CA GLU A 72 30.49 15.96 6.12
C GLU A 72 29.58 14.73 6.25
N LEU A 73 28.30 14.93 6.59
CA LEU A 73 27.34 13.87 6.90
C LEU A 73 26.49 13.41 5.71
N PHE A 74 26.36 14.24 4.67
CA PHE A 74 25.55 13.99 3.49
C PHE A 74 26.38 14.10 2.21
N SER A 75 25.99 13.35 1.19
CA SER A 75 26.46 13.47 -0.18
C SER A 75 25.31 13.88 -1.09
N LYS A 76 25.65 14.59 -2.17
CA LYS A 76 24.68 14.93 -3.21
C LYS A 76 24.68 13.82 -4.25
N ILE A 77 23.48 13.34 -4.58
CA ILE A 77 23.26 12.38 -5.65
C ILE A 77 22.46 13.05 -6.75
N LYS A 78 22.79 12.71 -8.00
CA LYS A 78 22.14 13.25 -9.19
C LYS A 78 22.31 12.24 -10.32
N GLY A 79 21.20 11.85 -10.92
CA GLY A 79 21.18 11.05 -12.15
C GLY A 79 21.15 11.93 -13.39
N GLU A 80 21.25 11.26 -14.54
CA GLU A 80 21.00 11.87 -15.85
C GLU A 80 19.67 11.35 -16.38
N SER A 81 18.98 12.15 -17.21
CA SER A 81 17.77 11.69 -17.90
C SER A 81 18.05 10.40 -18.66
N TYR A 82 17.14 9.45 -18.54
CA TYR A 82 17.23 8.16 -19.22
C TYR A 82 15.87 7.88 -19.84
N PHE A 83 15.76 8.18 -21.13
CA PHE A 83 14.55 7.94 -21.89
C PHE A 83 14.52 6.49 -22.35
N ASP A 84 13.42 5.81 -22.04
CA ASP A 84 13.18 4.49 -22.57
C ASP A 84 12.81 4.53 -24.06
N LYS A 85 12.51 3.35 -24.64
CA LYS A 85 12.14 3.26 -26.05
C LYS A 85 10.80 3.91 -26.40
N TYR A 86 9.94 4.19 -25.43
CA TYR A 86 8.62 4.81 -25.62
C TYR A 86 8.64 6.32 -25.35
N GLY A 87 9.76 6.87 -24.89
CA GLY A 87 9.94 8.30 -24.63
C GLY A 87 9.62 8.73 -23.20
N ILE A 88 9.49 7.80 -22.25
CA ILE A 88 9.37 8.11 -20.83
C ILE A 88 10.77 8.31 -20.25
N ASP A 89 11.03 9.45 -19.60
CA ASP A 89 12.24 9.64 -18.78
C ASP A 89 12.06 8.88 -17.46
N VAL A 90 12.64 7.68 -17.36
CA VAL A 90 12.53 6.86 -16.16
C VAL A 90 13.37 7.40 -15.00
N ASN A 91 14.27 8.35 -15.28
CA ASN A 91 15.08 9.05 -14.27
C ASN A 91 14.53 10.45 -13.92
N GLN A 92 13.33 10.81 -14.37
CA GLN A 92 12.77 12.16 -14.22
C GLN A 92 12.86 12.75 -12.80
N TYR A 93 12.70 11.93 -11.75
CA TYR A 93 12.75 12.38 -10.35
C TYR A 93 14.13 12.36 -9.70
N ILE A 94 15.16 11.89 -10.41
CA ILE A 94 16.54 11.82 -9.90
C ILE A 94 17.49 12.73 -10.67
N THR A 95 16.99 13.50 -11.65
CA THR A 95 17.77 14.48 -12.42
C THR A 95 18.18 15.72 -11.62
N ASN A 96 17.47 16.02 -10.53
CA ASN A 96 17.80 17.13 -9.63
C ASN A 96 18.74 16.66 -8.50
N GLU A 97 19.55 17.58 -7.95
CA GLU A 97 20.41 17.25 -6.81
C GLU A 97 19.57 16.88 -5.59
N ILE A 98 19.85 15.72 -4.99
CA ILE A 98 19.19 15.24 -3.78
C ILE A 98 20.26 14.96 -2.73
N TYR A 99 19.98 15.36 -1.48
CA TYR A 99 20.85 15.06 -0.36
C TYR A 99 20.55 13.67 0.21
N SER A 100 21.56 12.80 0.21
CA SER A 100 21.54 11.50 0.85
C SER A 100 22.50 11.49 2.02
N GLN A 101 22.11 10.87 3.14
CA GLN A 101 23.06 10.61 4.21
C GLN A 101 24.18 9.71 3.67
N LYS A 102 25.42 9.96 4.12
CA LYS A 102 26.55 9.09 3.79
C LYS A 102 26.42 7.75 4.51
N ILE A 103 26.93 6.71 3.87
CA ILE A 103 26.99 5.37 4.48
C ILE A 103 28.08 5.39 5.56
N PRO A 104 27.82 4.87 6.79
CA PRO A 104 28.82 4.83 7.86
C PRO A 104 30.11 4.12 7.43
N ASN A 105 31.25 4.62 7.92
CA ASN A 105 32.62 4.11 7.67
C ASN A 105 33.18 4.26 6.26
N ASN A 106 32.35 4.17 5.21
CA ASN A 106 32.73 4.46 3.84
C ASN A 106 31.48 4.81 3.03
N ASP A 107 31.53 5.88 2.24
CA ASP A 107 30.39 6.38 1.46
C ASP A 107 30.13 5.55 0.19
N THR A 108 30.47 4.26 0.20
CA THR A 108 30.27 3.31 -0.91
C THR A 108 29.36 2.17 -0.44
N LEU A 109 28.34 1.82 -1.23
CA LEU A 109 27.38 0.77 -0.89
C LEU A 109 28.00 -0.60 -0.65
N ASP A 110 29.10 -0.90 -1.34
CA ASP A 110 29.78 -2.20 -1.22
C ASP A 110 30.25 -2.51 0.20
N ASN A 111 30.54 -1.49 1.02
CA ASN A 111 31.07 -1.67 2.37
C ASN A 111 30.00 -1.56 3.46
N TRP A 112 28.73 -1.43 3.07
CA TRP A 112 27.62 -1.39 4.01
C TRP A 112 27.37 -2.78 4.59
N GLU A 113 27.29 -2.88 5.92
CA GLU A 113 27.16 -4.16 6.63
C GLU A 113 25.88 -4.94 6.30
N LEU A 114 24.83 -4.23 5.88
CA LEU A 114 23.53 -4.82 5.49
C LEU A 114 23.38 -4.94 3.96
N TYR A 115 24.46 -4.76 3.20
CA TYR A 115 24.44 -5.03 1.77
C TYR A 115 24.29 -6.53 1.51
N THR A 116 23.25 -6.88 0.75
CA THR A 116 23.06 -8.24 0.23
C THR A 116 23.56 -8.28 -1.22
N PRO A 117 24.48 -9.18 -1.59
CA PRO A 117 24.88 -9.31 -2.99
C PRO A 117 23.73 -9.85 -3.85
N PRO A 118 23.56 -9.37 -5.09
CA PRO A 118 22.60 -9.96 -6.02
C PRO A 118 22.97 -11.42 -6.31
N CYS A 119 21.97 -12.24 -6.64
CA CYS A 119 22.24 -13.60 -7.09
C CYS A 119 23.07 -13.54 -8.40
N PRO A 120 24.19 -14.29 -8.54
CA PRO A 120 25.16 -14.10 -9.62
C PRO A 120 24.57 -14.16 -11.05
N ASN A 121 23.55 -14.98 -11.25
CA ASN A 121 22.84 -15.17 -12.51
C ASN A 121 21.37 -14.76 -12.41
N LEU A 122 21.05 -13.74 -11.60
CA LEU A 122 19.70 -13.22 -11.54
C LEU A 122 19.30 -12.66 -12.91
N GLU A 123 18.25 -13.22 -13.48
CA GLU A 123 17.66 -12.82 -14.76
C GLU A 123 16.15 -12.64 -14.58
N PRO A 124 15.49 -11.86 -15.45
CA PRO A 124 14.04 -11.89 -15.59
C PRO A 124 13.51 -13.33 -15.72
N ILE A 125 12.39 -13.61 -15.06
CA ILE A 125 11.66 -14.86 -15.28
C ILE A 125 10.97 -14.79 -16.64
N HIS A 126 11.31 -15.76 -17.49
CA HIS A 126 10.64 -15.98 -18.77
C HIS A 126 9.46 -16.94 -18.59
N TYR A 127 8.25 -16.43 -18.76
CA TYR A 127 7.03 -17.24 -18.67
C TYR A 127 6.69 -17.90 -19.99
N SER A 128 5.96 -19.03 -19.93
CA SER A 128 5.47 -19.72 -21.12
C SER A 128 4.53 -18.85 -21.95
N GLU A 129 4.42 -19.13 -23.26
CA GLU A 129 3.49 -18.39 -24.12
C GLU A 129 2.03 -18.53 -23.70
N GLU A 130 1.63 -19.70 -23.20
CA GLU A 130 0.29 -19.94 -22.66
C GLU A 130 0.00 -19.04 -21.45
N MET A 131 1.00 -18.86 -20.58
CA MET A 131 0.88 -17.98 -19.43
C MET A 131 0.80 -16.51 -19.86
N LYS A 132 1.68 -16.07 -20.78
CA LYS A 132 1.76 -14.67 -21.25
C LYS A 132 0.58 -14.25 -22.12
N ASN A 133 0.01 -15.18 -22.89
CA ASN A 133 -1.07 -14.93 -23.84
C ASN A 133 -2.18 -15.98 -23.68
N PRO A 134 -2.93 -15.93 -22.55
CA PRO A 134 -3.97 -16.91 -22.26
C PRO A 134 -5.11 -16.83 -23.27
N LYS A 135 -5.70 -17.98 -23.63
CA LYS A 135 -6.95 -18.04 -24.41
C LYS A 135 -8.14 -17.67 -23.53
N CYS A 136 -8.46 -16.39 -23.46
CA CYS A 136 -9.39 -15.86 -22.46
C CYS A 136 -10.74 -16.60 -22.37
N GLU A 137 -11.34 -17.00 -23.49
CA GLU A 137 -12.63 -17.72 -23.52
C GLU A 137 -12.59 -19.14 -22.89
N ASP A 138 -11.41 -19.71 -22.69
CA ASP A 138 -11.26 -20.99 -21.99
C ASP A 138 -10.95 -20.78 -20.51
N GLN A 139 -10.67 -19.54 -20.09
CA GLN A 139 -10.02 -19.23 -18.82
C GLN A 139 -10.99 -18.61 -17.84
N SER A 140 -10.66 -18.75 -16.56
CA SER A 140 -11.40 -18.14 -15.46
C SER A 140 -10.49 -17.39 -14.53
N ILE A 141 -11.04 -16.59 -13.63
CA ILE A 141 -10.35 -16.08 -12.44
C ILE A 141 -11.16 -16.40 -11.18
N GLN A 142 -10.46 -16.85 -10.15
CA GLN A 142 -11.10 -17.38 -8.94
C GLN A 142 -11.38 -16.22 -7.98
N ILE A 143 -12.64 -16.12 -7.52
CA ILE A 143 -13.11 -15.08 -6.58
C ILE A 143 -13.47 -15.73 -5.25
N VAL A 144 -13.08 -15.10 -4.14
CA VAL A 144 -13.39 -15.62 -2.80
C VAL A 144 -14.89 -15.78 -2.63
N ASN A 145 -15.32 -16.98 -2.20
CA ASN A 145 -16.71 -17.27 -1.86
C ASN A 145 -16.85 -17.30 -0.33
N PHE A 146 -17.18 -16.15 0.27
CA PHE A 146 -17.39 -16.06 1.72
C PHE A 146 -18.54 -16.92 2.25
N LYS A 147 -19.47 -17.35 1.39
CA LYS A 147 -20.55 -18.28 1.76
C LYS A 147 -20.06 -19.74 1.86
N SER A 148 -18.93 -20.08 1.24
CA SER A 148 -18.33 -21.42 1.29
C SER A 148 -17.24 -21.47 2.36
N ASP A 149 -17.55 -22.09 3.50
CA ASP A 149 -16.67 -22.22 4.67
C ASP A 149 -15.96 -20.90 5.02
N HIS A 150 -16.72 -19.79 5.05
CA HIS A 150 -16.18 -18.46 5.37
C HIS A 150 -14.99 -18.04 4.45
N GLY A 151 -15.03 -18.41 3.17
CA GLY A 151 -13.95 -18.14 2.20
C GLY A 151 -12.87 -19.21 2.11
N LYS A 152 -12.94 -20.28 2.93
CA LYS A 152 -12.00 -21.42 2.94
C LYS A 152 -12.39 -22.53 1.97
N GLY A 153 -13.66 -22.55 1.58
CA GLY A 153 -14.22 -23.56 0.70
C GLY A 153 -13.88 -23.28 -0.76
N ARG A 154 -14.78 -23.71 -1.65
CA ARG A 154 -14.58 -23.53 -3.09
C ARG A 154 -14.76 -22.06 -3.47
N PRO A 155 -13.82 -21.45 -4.19
CA PRO A 155 -14.02 -20.11 -4.72
C PRO A 155 -15.12 -20.13 -5.78
N TYR A 156 -15.66 -18.97 -6.09
CA TYR A 156 -16.40 -18.81 -7.32
C TYR A 156 -15.43 -18.72 -8.51
N SER A 157 -15.94 -19.01 -9.71
CA SER A 157 -15.18 -18.92 -10.96
C SER A 157 -15.81 -17.86 -11.86
N LEU A 158 -15.10 -16.76 -12.10
CA LEU A 158 -15.48 -15.75 -13.08
C LEU A 158 -14.93 -16.17 -14.44
N HIS A 159 -15.79 -16.28 -15.44
CA HIS A 159 -15.40 -16.52 -16.82
C HIS A 159 -14.71 -15.30 -17.41
N LEU A 160 -13.60 -15.50 -18.12
CA LEU A 160 -12.89 -14.43 -18.80
C LEU A 160 -13.23 -14.46 -20.29
N HIS A 161 -13.03 -13.32 -20.95
CA HIS A 161 -13.29 -13.17 -22.37
C HIS A 161 -12.19 -12.35 -23.02
N SER A 162 -12.02 -12.50 -24.34
CA SER A 162 -11.12 -11.61 -25.05
C SER A 162 -11.67 -10.18 -25.05
N ILE A 163 -10.77 -9.22 -24.92
CA ILE A 163 -11.08 -7.79 -24.94
C ILE A 163 -11.82 -7.42 -26.25
N THR A 164 -11.37 -7.99 -27.38
CA THR A 164 -12.00 -7.82 -28.69
C THR A 164 -13.47 -8.28 -28.70
N ASN A 165 -13.79 -9.42 -28.08
CA ASN A 165 -15.17 -9.89 -28.01
C ASN A 165 -16.03 -8.99 -27.10
N GLN A 166 -15.46 -8.50 -26.00
CA GLN A 166 -16.15 -7.58 -25.11
C GLN A 166 -16.49 -6.25 -25.79
N ILE A 167 -15.59 -5.71 -26.63
CA ILE A 167 -15.86 -4.52 -27.47
C ILE A 167 -16.99 -4.79 -28.48
N LYS A 168 -17.01 -5.96 -29.13
CA LYS A 168 -18.11 -6.33 -30.04
C LYS A 168 -19.45 -6.40 -29.32
N ASN A 169 -19.48 -7.06 -28.17
CA ASN A 169 -20.69 -7.16 -27.35
C ASN A 169 -21.19 -5.77 -26.92
N TRP A 170 -20.28 -4.83 -26.64
CA TRP A 170 -20.64 -3.43 -26.36
C TRP A 170 -21.31 -2.79 -27.55
N ASN A 171 -20.72 -2.91 -28.74
CA ASN A 171 -21.23 -2.29 -29.94
C ASN A 171 -22.58 -2.87 -30.36
N GLU A 172 -22.85 -4.15 -30.10
CA GLU A 172 -24.17 -4.75 -30.24
C GLU A 172 -25.15 -4.21 -29.20
N TRP A 173 -24.81 -4.28 -27.91
CA TRP A 173 -25.65 -3.80 -26.81
C TRP A 173 -26.01 -2.32 -26.96
N SER A 174 -25.06 -1.50 -27.42
CA SER A 174 -25.22 -0.06 -27.62
C SER A 174 -26.19 0.31 -28.74
N LYS A 175 -26.60 -0.64 -29.59
CA LYS A 175 -27.60 -0.43 -30.65
C LYS A 175 -29.04 -0.72 -30.20
N ASN A 176 -29.22 -1.34 -29.03
CA ASN A 176 -30.56 -1.66 -28.53
C ASN A 176 -31.33 -0.37 -28.18
N ASP A 177 -32.63 -0.32 -28.43
CA ASP A 177 -33.46 0.85 -28.11
C ASP A 177 -33.78 0.93 -26.59
N ASP A 178 -33.83 -0.22 -25.92
CA ASP A 178 -34.25 -0.38 -24.54
C ASP A 178 -33.09 -0.46 -23.53
N LYS A 179 -31.83 -0.28 -23.97
CA LYS A 179 -30.57 -0.45 -23.20
C LYS A 179 -30.77 -0.36 -21.70
N ILE A 180 -30.87 -1.53 -21.05
CA ILE A 180 -31.03 -1.59 -19.59
C ILE A 180 -29.65 -1.51 -18.96
N VAL A 181 -29.40 -0.43 -18.22
CA VAL A 181 -28.19 -0.25 -17.42
C VAL A 181 -28.27 -1.19 -16.21
N PRO A 182 -27.31 -2.12 -16.02
CA PRO A 182 -27.29 -2.91 -14.80
C PRO A 182 -26.99 -2.04 -13.57
N ASN A 183 -27.80 -2.19 -12.53
CA ASN A 183 -27.47 -1.66 -11.20
C ASN A 183 -26.52 -2.66 -10.50
N TYR A 184 -25.23 -2.33 -10.42
CA TYR A 184 -24.23 -3.15 -9.73
C TYR A 184 -24.15 -2.87 -8.23
N TYR A 185 -24.63 -1.70 -7.77
CA TYR A 185 -24.51 -1.23 -6.39
C TYR A 185 -25.06 -2.25 -5.38
N ASN A 186 -26.20 -2.86 -5.67
CA ASN A 186 -26.88 -3.79 -4.76
C ASN A 186 -26.66 -5.27 -5.08
N LYS A 187 -25.82 -5.61 -6.08
CA LYS A 187 -25.65 -7.00 -6.50
C LYS A 187 -24.69 -7.75 -5.58
N ASP A 188 -25.05 -9.00 -5.27
CA ASP A 188 -24.14 -9.91 -4.58
C ASP A 188 -23.03 -10.41 -5.49
N VAL A 189 -21.95 -10.93 -4.90
CA VAL A 189 -20.76 -11.41 -5.63
C VAL A 189 -21.15 -12.43 -6.71
N LYS A 190 -22.05 -13.37 -6.40
CA LYS A 190 -22.49 -14.39 -7.35
C LYS A 190 -23.21 -13.80 -8.57
N SER A 191 -24.00 -12.74 -8.38
CA SER A 191 -24.71 -12.03 -9.44
C SER A 191 -23.82 -11.09 -10.25
N LEU A 192 -22.64 -10.75 -9.72
CA LEU A 192 -21.64 -9.94 -10.43
C LEU A 192 -20.75 -10.80 -11.30
N ILE A 193 -20.40 -11.99 -10.86
CA ILE A 193 -19.52 -12.91 -11.61
C ILE A 193 -20.26 -13.88 -12.52
N SER A 194 -21.58 -13.72 -12.68
CA SER A 194 -22.34 -14.53 -13.62
C SER A 194 -21.87 -14.26 -15.04
N ASP A 195 -21.97 -15.27 -15.91
CA ASP A 195 -21.60 -15.21 -17.34
C ASP A 195 -22.57 -14.35 -18.20
N THR A 196 -23.23 -13.38 -17.57
CA THR A 196 -24.07 -12.39 -18.25
C THR A 196 -23.19 -11.28 -18.80
N TYR A 197 -23.51 -10.72 -19.96
CA TYR A 197 -22.73 -9.59 -20.47
C TYR A 197 -22.85 -8.33 -19.58
N HIS A 198 -21.70 -7.71 -19.26
CA HIS A 198 -21.60 -6.49 -18.47
C HIS A 198 -21.20 -5.32 -19.39
N PRO A 199 -22.15 -4.46 -19.81
CA PRO A 199 -21.89 -3.44 -20.83
C PRO A 199 -20.80 -2.43 -20.42
N PHE A 200 -20.67 -2.13 -19.13
CA PHE A 200 -19.68 -1.16 -18.67
C PHE A 200 -18.27 -1.73 -18.54
N ASP A 201 -18.00 -2.94 -19.04
CA ASP A 201 -16.64 -3.47 -19.14
C ASP A 201 -15.84 -2.74 -20.24
N TYR A 202 -16.49 -2.28 -21.32
CA TYR A 202 -15.85 -1.60 -22.44
C TYR A 202 -16.79 -0.59 -23.12
N GLY A 203 -17.01 0.57 -22.51
CA GLY A 203 -17.80 1.62 -23.14
C GLY A 203 -17.03 2.44 -24.18
N TYR A 204 -17.48 2.40 -25.43
CA TYR A 204 -17.11 3.26 -26.57
C TYR A 204 -15.70 3.04 -27.15
N TYR A 205 -15.53 1.95 -27.92
CA TYR A 205 -14.27 1.66 -28.61
C TYR A 205 -14.49 1.24 -30.06
N GLU A 206 -13.54 1.61 -30.92
CA GLU A 206 -13.51 1.15 -32.31
C GLU A 206 -13.34 -0.38 -32.36
N GLU A 207 -14.17 -1.07 -33.16
CA GLU A 207 -14.05 -2.52 -33.35
C GLU A 207 -12.74 -2.90 -34.03
N LYS A 208 -12.18 -2.01 -34.85
CA LYS A 208 -10.96 -2.26 -35.58
C LYS A 208 -9.79 -2.39 -34.60
N GLU A 209 -9.03 -3.46 -34.76
CA GLU A 209 -7.84 -3.71 -33.95
C GLU A 209 -6.66 -2.86 -34.37
N THR A 210 -5.97 -2.30 -33.37
CA THR A 210 -4.62 -1.79 -33.58
C THR A 210 -3.69 -2.98 -33.72
N GLU A 211 -3.38 -3.35 -34.95
CA GLU A 211 -2.44 -4.45 -35.22
C GLU A 211 -1.01 -4.00 -34.91
N LEU A 212 -0.37 -4.67 -33.96
CA LEU A 212 1.04 -4.45 -33.59
C LEU A 212 1.84 -5.68 -34.03
N THR A 213 2.34 -5.67 -35.27
CA THR A 213 2.91 -6.86 -35.91
C THR A 213 4.42 -7.02 -35.70
N ASN A 214 5.10 -5.91 -35.43
CA ASN A 214 6.54 -5.84 -35.26
C ASN A 214 6.91 -4.85 -34.15
N GLU A 215 8.19 -4.80 -33.78
CA GLU A 215 8.66 -3.93 -32.69
C GLU A 215 8.52 -2.43 -33.00
N GLU A 216 8.63 -2.02 -34.28
CA GLU A 216 8.46 -0.62 -34.68
C GLU A 216 7.00 -0.16 -34.49
N ASP A 217 6.03 -1.02 -34.82
CA ASP A 217 4.60 -0.77 -34.58
C ASP A 217 4.34 -0.56 -33.08
N ILE A 218 4.88 -1.45 -32.24
CA ILE A 218 4.75 -1.40 -30.77
C ILE A 218 5.34 -0.09 -30.22
N ILE A 219 6.56 0.25 -30.64
CA ILE A 219 7.24 1.47 -30.21
C ILE A 219 6.43 2.71 -30.65
N SER A 220 5.98 2.75 -31.90
CA SER A 220 5.20 3.87 -32.41
C SER A 220 3.86 4.01 -31.68
N TYR A 221 3.18 2.90 -31.39
CA TYR A 221 1.93 2.90 -30.64
C TYR A 221 2.13 3.49 -29.24
N TYR A 222 3.07 2.95 -28.46
CA TYR A 222 3.26 3.42 -27.08
C TYR A 222 3.84 4.83 -27.00
N LYS A 223 4.66 5.27 -27.96
CA LYS A 223 5.07 6.69 -28.07
C LYS A 223 3.85 7.60 -28.20
N ASN A 224 2.90 7.24 -29.07
CA ASN A 224 1.68 8.01 -29.24
C ASN A 224 0.83 8.00 -27.96
N VAL A 225 0.67 6.85 -27.31
CA VAL A 225 -0.07 6.70 -26.04
C VAL A 225 0.52 7.56 -24.92
N VAL A 226 1.84 7.56 -24.76
CA VAL A 226 2.53 8.38 -23.73
C VAL A 226 2.28 9.87 -23.97
N THR A 227 2.23 10.31 -25.23
CA THR A 227 1.96 11.72 -25.58
C THR A 227 0.47 12.05 -25.74
N SER A 228 -0.42 11.06 -25.65
CA SER A 228 -1.86 11.27 -25.84
C SER A 228 -2.46 12.03 -24.66
N ARG A 229 -3.64 12.62 -24.85
CA ARG A 229 -4.32 13.31 -23.74
C ARG A 229 -4.88 12.29 -22.75
N MET A 230 -5.00 12.68 -21.47
CA MET A 230 -5.48 11.79 -20.41
C MET A 230 -6.96 11.39 -20.57
N ASP A 231 -7.73 12.14 -21.36
CA ASP A 231 -9.13 11.88 -21.68
C ASP A 231 -9.32 11.07 -22.98
N GLU A 232 -8.23 10.79 -23.69
CA GLU A 232 -8.22 9.82 -24.78
C GLU A 232 -7.97 8.44 -24.19
N VAL A 233 -8.69 7.45 -24.72
CA VAL A 233 -8.49 6.06 -24.31
C VAL A 233 -7.69 5.32 -25.36
N PRO A 234 -6.51 4.81 -25.02
CA PRO A 234 -5.78 3.89 -25.86
C PRO A 234 -6.59 2.62 -26.15
N ASP A 235 -6.17 1.86 -27.16
CA ASP A 235 -6.76 0.56 -27.44
C ASP A 235 -6.59 -0.37 -26.21
N PRO A 236 -7.68 -0.79 -25.54
CA PRO A 236 -7.59 -1.52 -24.28
C PRO A 236 -7.04 -2.94 -24.43
N ARG A 237 -6.92 -3.44 -25.67
CA ARG A 237 -6.20 -4.69 -26.00
C ARG A 237 -4.70 -4.60 -25.72
N HIS A 238 -4.17 -3.38 -25.68
CA HIS A 238 -2.77 -3.05 -25.40
C HIS A 238 -2.62 -2.27 -24.09
N ARG A 239 -3.48 -2.55 -23.09
CA ARG A 239 -3.42 -1.88 -21.79
C ARG A 239 -2.09 -2.12 -21.08
N ARG A 240 -1.63 -1.10 -20.35
CA ARG A 240 -0.40 -1.17 -19.55
C ARG A 240 -0.72 -1.51 -18.11
N ILE A 241 0.26 -2.07 -17.41
CA ILE A 241 0.17 -2.39 -15.99
C ILE A 241 1.43 -1.94 -15.25
N PHE A 242 1.23 -1.33 -14.09
CA PHE A 242 2.28 -0.66 -13.33
C PHE A 242 2.30 -1.12 -11.87
N SER A 243 3.49 -1.22 -11.30
CA SER A 243 3.70 -1.54 -9.89
C SER A 243 4.26 -0.36 -9.12
N PHE A 244 3.59 0.03 -8.03
CA PHE A 244 3.97 1.14 -7.15
C PHE A 244 4.29 0.61 -5.76
N ILE A 245 5.57 0.60 -5.39
CA ILE A 245 6.06 -0.03 -4.17
C ILE A 245 6.88 0.94 -3.29
N LEU A 246 6.85 0.68 -1.99
CA LEU A 246 7.70 1.36 -1.01
C LEU A 246 8.96 0.53 -0.77
N PHE A 247 10.13 1.17 -0.82
CA PHE A 247 11.42 0.54 -0.54
C PHE A 247 12.10 1.17 0.69
N ASN A 248 12.76 0.33 1.50
CA ASN A 248 13.62 0.79 2.59
C ASN A 248 15.06 0.26 2.50
N THR A 249 15.24 -1.06 2.66
CA THR A 249 16.56 -1.74 2.68
C THR A 249 16.54 -3.17 2.16
N GLU A 250 15.37 -3.68 1.76
CA GLU A 250 15.11 -5.10 1.45
C GLU A 250 15.51 -5.44 0.01
N PHE A 251 16.80 -5.27 -0.29
CA PHE A 251 17.36 -5.45 -1.63
C PHE A 251 17.12 -6.85 -2.22
N ASP A 252 17.17 -7.88 -1.38
CA ASP A 252 16.90 -9.27 -1.73
C ASP A 252 15.44 -9.50 -2.19
N LEU A 253 14.48 -8.86 -1.51
CA LEU A 253 13.09 -8.89 -1.92
C LEU A 253 12.87 -8.07 -3.20
N LEU A 254 13.56 -6.94 -3.36
CA LEU A 254 13.48 -6.14 -4.58
C LEU A 254 14.03 -6.89 -5.80
N ASP A 255 15.15 -7.59 -5.63
CA ASP A 255 15.72 -8.46 -6.67
C ASP A 255 14.72 -9.54 -7.12
N ILE A 256 14.05 -10.20 -6.16
CA ILE A 256 12.98 -11.17 -6.46
C ILE A 256 11.82 -10.49 -7.19
N TYR A 257 11.36 -9.35 -6.69
CA TYR A 257 10.21 -8.63 -7.24
C TYR A 257 10.46 -8.22 -8.71
N LEU A 258 11.60 -7.59 -8.98
CA LEU A 258 11.98 -7.16 -10.32
C LEU A 258 12.13 -8.36 -11.26
N SER A 259 12.86 -9.39 -10.86
CA SER A 259 13.06 -10.61 -11.66
C SER A 259 11.73 -11.33 -11.94
N GLN A 260 10.86 -11.47 -10.93
CA GLN A 260 9.58 -12.16 -11.05
C GLN A 260 8.65 -11.45 -12.04
N TYR A 261 8.64 -10.12 -12.07
CA TYR A 261 7.62 -9.37 -12.81
C TYR A 261 8.12 -8.59 -14.01
N TYR A 262 9.41 -8.62 -14.34
CA TYR A 262 9.98 -7.82 -15.43
C TYR A 262 9.26 -8.02 -16.78
N GLU A 263 8.82 -9.24 -17.10
CA GLU A 263 8.05 -9.51 -18.32
C GLU A 263 6.56 -9.13 -18.22
N LEU A 264 6.04 -8.89 -17.02
CA LEU A 264 4.61 -8.68 -16.77
C LEU A 264 4.25 -7.20 -16.61
N PHE A 265 5.01 -6.47 -15.76
CA PHE A 265 4.84 -5.04 -15.58
C PHE A 265 5.51 -4.23 -16.69
N ASP A 266 4.87 -3.13 -17.07
CA ASP A 266 5.43 -2.17 -18.00
C ASP A 266 6.44 -1.27 -17.28
N TYR A 267 6.14 -0.80 -16.06
CA TYR A 267 7.09 -0.09 -15.19
C TYR A 267 6.91 -0.39 -13.70
N PHE A 268 8.00 -0.18 -12.95
CA PHE A 268 8.09 -0.22 -11.50
C PHE A 268 8.37 1.19 -10.98
N VAL A 269 7.44 1.78 -10.25
CA VAL A 269 7.65 3.03 -9.52
C VAL A 269 8.05 2.68 -8.10
N ILE A 270 9.27 3.05 -7.73
CA ILE A 270 9.87 2.69 -6.45
C ILE A 270 10.09 3.95 -5.62
N TYR A 271 9.31 4.08 -4.55
CA TYR A 271 9.47 5.16 -3.58
C TYR A 271 10.58 4.82 -2.60
N GLU A 272 11.48 5.77 -2.38
CA GLU A 272 12.46 5.70 -1.30
C GLU A 272 12.52 7.03 -0.55
N SER A 273 12.40 7.01 0.78
CA SER A 273 12.58 8.22 1.60
C SER A 273 14.02 8.31 2.13
N ASN A 274 14.55 9.52 2.32
CA ASN A 274 15.81 9.74 3.05
C ASN A 274 15.64 9.69 4.59
N ALA A 275 14.47 9.27 5.07
CA ALA A 275 14.18 9.04 6.46
C ALA A 275 13.33 7.77 6.68
N THR A 276 13.57 7.09 7.80
CA THR A 276 12.74 5.96 8.27
C THR A 276 11.38 6.44 8.78
N PHE A 277 10.38 5.55 8.82
CA PHE A 277 9.10 5.85 9.47
C PHE A 277 9.25 6.08 10.98
N SER A 278 10.27 5.50 11.61
CA SER A 278 10.66 5.80 13.00
C SER A 278 11.30 7.19 13.21
N GLY A 279 11.55 7.94 12.13
CA GLY A 279 12.08 9.32 12.22
C GLY A 279 13.59 9.40 12.39
N LYS A 280 14.34 8.55 11.70
CA LYS A 280 15.79 8.67 11.59
C LYS A 280 16.17 8.99 10.15
N ALA A 281 17.13 9.89 9.95
CA ALA A 281 17.74 10.06 8.63
C ALA A 281 18.39 8.73 8.19
N LYS A 282 18.32 8.44 6.89
CA LYS A 282 18.95 7.28 6.28
C LYS A 282 19.50 7.64 4.89
N PRO A 283 20.53 6.92 4.40
CA PRO A 283 20.92 6.98 3.00
C PRO A 283 19.75 6.59 2.07
N LEU A 284 19.77 7.14 0.86
CA LEU A 284 18.92 6.68 -0.25
C LEU A 284 19.57 5.44 -0.90
N TYR A 285 19.58 4.33 -0.15
CA TYR A 285 20.22 3.08 -0.52
C TYR A 285 19.87 2.61 -1.94
N PHE A 286 18.59 2.57 -2.30
CA PHE A 286 18.17 2.10 -3.62
C PHE A 286 18.55 3.08 -4.73
N THR A 287 18.28 4.38 -4.54
CA THR A 287 18.61 5.41 -5.53
C THR A 287 20.10 5.44 -5.82
N ARG A 288 20.93 5.31 -4.78
CA ARG A 288 22.39 5.20 -4.92
C ARG A 288 22.80 3.91 -5.60
N MET A 289 22.16 2.78 -5.28
CA MET A 289 22.44 1.51 -5.94
C MET A 289 22.17 1.59 -7.45
N LEU A 290 21.07 2.23 -7.82
CA LEU A 290 20.67 2.44 -9.21
C LEU A 290 21.65 3.34 -9.99
N LEU A 291 22.22 4.35 -9.34
CA LEU A 291 23.10 5.34 -9.99
C LEU A 291 24.60 5.01 -9.93
N GLU A 292 25.05 4.36 -8.87
CA GLU A 292 26.47 4.18 -8.55
C GLU A 292 26.97 2.75 -8.83
N THR A 293 26.08 1.81 -9.16
CA THR A 293 26.42 0.39 -9.34
C THR A 293 25.74 -0.23 -10.56
N ASP A 294 26.14 -1.47 -10.90
CA ASP A 294 25.60 -2.28 -11.98
C ASP A 294 24.47 -3.24 -11.55
N ARG A 295 24.04 -3.23 -10.27
CA ARG A 295 23.07 -4.21 -9.73
C ARG A 295 21.76 -4.28 -10.53
N TYR A 296 21.26 -3.14 -10.99
CA TYR A 296 19.97 -3.03 -11.66
C TYR A 296 20.04 -2.76 -13.16
N ASP A 297 21.22 -2.94 -13.78
CA ASP A 297 21.41 -2.65 -15.22
C ASP A 297 20.46 -3.43 -16.14
N LYS A 298 20.03 -4.63 -15.73
CA LYS A 298 19.08 -5.48 -16.48
C LYS A 298 17.61 -5.08 -16.34
N PHE A 299 17.30 -4.22 -15.38
CA PHE A 299 15.92 -3.85 -15.02
C PHE A 299 15.66 -2.34 -15.16
N LYS A 300 16.71 -1.52 -15.23
CA LYS A 300 16.65 -0.06 -15.12
C LYS A 300 15.83 0.63 -16.21
N ASP A 301 15.60 0.00 -17.35
CA ASP A 301 14.74 0.51 -18.43
C ASP A 301 13.25 0.57 -18.06
N LYS A 302 12.85 -0.14 -16.99
CA LYS A 302 11.47 -0.12 -16.46
C LYS A 302 11.37 0.47 -15.06
N ILE A 303 12.47 0.92 -14.46
CA ILE A 303 12.50 1.40 -13.09
C ILE A 303 12.40 2.92 -13.06
N ILE A 304 11.36 3.43 -12.39
CA ILE A 304 11.19 4.83 -12.07
C ILE A 304 11.47 5.01 -10.58
N ALA A 305 12.65 5.53 -10.25
CA ALA A 305 13.03 5.83 -8.88
C ALA A 305 12.43 7.15 -8.42
N PHE A 306 11.75 7.15 -7.28
CA PHE A 306 11.21 8.35 -6.65
C PHE A 306 11.80 8.54 -5.24
N PRO A 307 12.99 9.16 -5.14
CA PRO A 307 13.55 9.56 -3.86
C PRO A 307 12.81 10.78 -3.30
N TYR A 308 12.19 10.61 -2.15
CA TYR A 308 11.46 11.68 -1.47
C TYR A 308 12.31 12.30 -0.35
N PRO A 309 12.68 13.60 -0.47
CA PRO A 309 13.35 14.31 0.61
C PRO A 309 12.31 14.73 1.66
N MET A 310 12.29 14.04 2.80
CA MET A 310 11.41 14.41 3.89
C MET A 310 11.85 15.77 4.46
N SER A 311 11.06 16.81 4.23
CA SER A 311 11.38 18.21 4.60
C SER A 311 11.55 18.42 6.11
N SER A 312 10.98 17.54 6.91
CA SER A 312 11.17 17.47 8.36
C SER A 312 10.94 16.05 8.83
N VAL A 313 12.01 15.44 9.36
CA VAL A 313 11.95 14.09 9.92
C VAL A 313 11.08 14.08 11.18
N CYS A 314 10.93 15.23 11.85
CA CYS A 314 10.25 15.39 13.13
C CYS A 314 8.80 15.89 13.05
N ASN A 315 8.33 16.42 11.91
CA ASN A 315 6.97 16.97 11.78
C ASN A 315 5.87 15.97 12.14
N PHE A 316 6.11 14.67 11.90
CA PHE A 316 5.17 13.58 12.22
C PHE A 316 5.71 12.65 13.31
N PHE A 317 6.60 13.18 14.15
CA PHE A 317 7.19 12.43 15.23
C PHE A 317 6.10 11.97 16.21
N ARG A 318 6.13 10.68 16.60
CA ARG A 318 5.11 9.96 17.41
C ARG A 318 3.86 9.46 16.67
N SER A 319 3.72 9.72 15.37
CA SER A 319 2.73 9.04 14.53
C SER A 319 3.42 8.39 13.32
N PRO A 320 4.15 7.28 13.52
CA PRO A 320 4.84 6.58 12.45
C PRO A 320 3.94 6.25 11.24
N PHE A 321 2.70 5.85 11.52
CA PHE A 321 1.69 5.54 10.50
C PHE A 321 1.33 6.74 9.62
N THR A 322 1.38 7.97 10.16
CA THR A 322 1.17 9.18 9.36
C THR A 322 2.21 9.30 8.25
N LYS A 323 3.47 8.97 8.52
CA LYS A 323 4.53 9.01 7.49
C LYS A 323 4.34 7.94 6.43
N GLU A 324 3.95 6.74 6.85
CA GLU A 324 3.62 5.66 5.93
C GLU A 324 2.44 6.05 5.03
N HIS A 325 1.39 6.64 5.60
CA HIS A 325 0.24 7.11 4.84
C HIS A 325 0.63 8.16 3.80
N LEU A 326 1.51 9.10 4.15
CA LEU A 326 2.05 10.09 3.23
C LEU A 326 2.91 9.46 2.13
N ALA A 327 3.78 8.51 2.48
CA ALA A 327 4.58 7.77 1.49
C ALA A 327 3.68 7.06 0.47
N ARG A 328 2.61 6.40 0.92
CA ARG A 328 1.60 5.77 0.04
C ARG A 328 0.87 6.78 -0.84
N ARG A 329 0.52 7.97 -0.33
CA ARG A 329 -0.07 9.05 -1.15
C ARG A 329 0.90 9.52 -2.23
N HIS A 330 2.15 9.78 -1.85
CA HIS A 330 3.16 10.31 -2.75
C HIS A 330 3.54 9.32 -3.85
N VAL A 331 3.78 8.04 -3.53
CA VAL A 331 4.14 7.05 -4.55
C VAL A 331 3.04 6.87 -5.58
N ILE A 332 1.77 6.89 -5.16
CA ILE A 332 0.63 6.79 -6.08
C ILE A 332 0.55 8.03 -6.96
N GLU A 333 0.53 9.23 -6.37
CA GLU A 333 0.41 10.47 -7.16
C GLU A 333 1.58 10.63 -8.15
N MET A 334 2.81 10.51 -7.65
CA MET A 334 4.01 10.71 -8.45
C MET A 334 4.22 9.57 -9.45
N GLY A 335 3.82 8.35 -9.09
CA GLY A 335 3.83 7.22 -10.00
C GLY A 335 2.87 7.42 -11.18
N LEU A 336 1.63 7.85 -10.92
CA LEU A 336 0.65 8.14 -11.98
C LEU A 336 1.12 9.24 -12.94
N ARG A 337 1.77 10.29 -12.42
CA ARG A 337 2.38 11.34 -13.24
C ARG A 337 3.52 10.79 -14.09
N ALA A 338 4.43 10.03 -13.48
CA ALA A 338 5.65 9.57 -14.14
C ALA A 338 5.41 8.64 -15.31
N VAL A 339 4.38 7.81 -15.22
CA VAL A 339 4.03 6.82 -16.24
C VAL A 339 3.03 7.34 -17.27
N GLU A 340 2.67 8.62 -17.19
CA GLU A 340 1.64 9.22 -18.04
C GLU A 340 0.37 8.38 -18.01
N ALA A 341 -0.19 8.19 -16.80
CA ALA A 341 -1.36 7.33 -16.59
C ALA A 341 -2.53 7.71 -17.51
N ARG A 342 -3.17 6.71 -18.12
CA ARG A 342 -4.34 6.85 -19.00
C ARG A 342 -5.49 5.98 -18.52
N HIS A 343 -6.68 6.23 -19.06
CA HIS A 343 -7.84 5.37 -18.82
C HIS A 343 -7.57 3.95 -19.37
N GLY A 344 -8.00 2.92 -18.64
CA GLY A 344 -7.79 1.50 -19.01
C GLY A 344 -6.46 0.90 -18.56
N ASP A 345 -5.50 1.71 -18.09
CA ASP A 345 -4.28 1.23 -17.45
C ASP A 345 -4.58 0.60 -16.07
N ILE A 346 -3.75 -0.37 -15.67
CA ILE A 346 -3.88 -1.06 -14.37
C ILE A 346 -2.75 -0.61 -13.45
N PHE A 347 -3.09 -0.16 -12.24
CA PHE A 347 -2.11 0.23 -11.22
C PHE A 347 -2.21 -0.70 -10.01
N MET A 348 -1.07 -1.20 -9.56
CA MET A 348 -0.97 -2.03 -8.36
C MET A 348 -0.16 -1.29 -7.31
N HIS A 349 -0.69 -1.21 -6.09
CA HIS A 349 0.05 -0.69 -4.95
C HIS A 349 0.05 -1.71 -3.81
N GLY A 350 1.24 -1.93 -3.24
CA GLY A 350 1.45 -2.76 -2.07
C GLY A 350 2.83 -2.49 -1.48
N ASP A 351 3.08 -3.11 -0.34
CA ASP A 351 4.44 -3.16 0.20
C ASP A 351 5.29 -4.13 -0.63
N LEU A 352 6.62 -3.97 -0.60
CA LEU A 352 7.52 -4.81 -1.40
C LEU A 352 7.41 -6.31 -1.05
N ASP A 353 7.03 -6.65 0.19
CA ASP A 353 6.78 -8.03 0.64
C ASP A 353 5.36 -8.54 0.31
N GLU A 354 4.57 -7.81 -0.48
CA GLU A 354 3.21 -8.17 -0.92
C GLU A 354 3.17 -8.40 -2.44
N MET A 355 3.36 -9.65 -2.83
CA MET A 355 3.64 -10.04 -4.20
C MET A 355 2.43 -10.73 -4.86
N PRO A 356 1.78 -10.11 -5.86
CA PRO A 356 0.66 -10.72 -6.58
C PRO A 356 1.15 -11.87 -7.48
N LYS A 357 0.41 -12.96 -7.57
CA LYS A 357 0.88 -14.10 -8.37
C LYS A 357 0.85 -13.80 -9.87
N PRO A 358 1.88 -14.21 -10.63
CA PRO A 358 1.98 -13.98 -12.07
C PRO A 358 0.71 -14.34 -12.86
N HIS A 359 0.04 -15.44 -12.51
CA HIS A 359 -1.12 -15.93 -13.25
C HIS A 359 -2.37 -15.06 -13.03
N VAL A 360 -2.45 -14.32 -11.91
CA VAL A 360 -3.50 -13.33 -11.68
C VAL A 360 -3.23 -12.11 -12.55
N ILE A 361 -2.02 -11.54 -12.45
CA ILE A 361 -1.62 -10.33 -13.18
C ILE A 361 -1.83 -10.49 -14.68
N THR A 362 -1.40 -11.63 -15.23
CA THR A 362 -1.43 -11.83 -16.68
C THR A 362 -2.84 -11.94 -17.23
N ARG A 363 -3.74 -12.65 -16.53
CA ARG A 363 -5.17 -12.72 -16.90
C ARG A 363 -5.84 -11.35 -16.81
N LEU A 364 -5.53 -10.54 -15.79
CA LEU A 364 -6.04 -9.17 -15.67
C LEU A 364 -5.55 -8.24 -16.80
N LYS A 365 -4.29 -8.40 -17.23
CA LYS A 365 -3.71 -7.60 -18.32
C LYS A 365 -4.27 -8.00 -19.69
N LYS A 366 -4.44 -9.30 -19.94
CA LYS A 366 -4.69 -9.84 -21.29
C LYS A 366 -6.16 -10.15 -21.59
N CYS A 367 -6.98 -10.38 -20.57
CA CYS A 367 -8.38 -10.73 -20.72
C CYS A 367 -9.31 -9.64 -20.17
N GLY A 368 -10.53 -9.63 -20.67
CA GLY A 368 -11.66 -8.88 -20.15
C GLY A 368 -12.74 -9.75 -19.53
N GLY A 369 -13.90 -9.15 -19.24
CA GLY A 369 -15.02 -9.78 -18.54
C GLY A 369 -14.95 -9.65 -17.02
N TRP A 370 -13.97 -8.91 -16.50
CA TRP A 370 -13.79 -8.69 -15.06
C TRP A 370 -13.86 -7.21 -14.68
N GLU A 371 -13.90 -6.32 -15.66
CA GLU A 371 -13.81 -4.87 -15.51
C GLU A 371 -14.91 -4.29 -14.64
N HIS A 372 -16.15 -4.77 -14.74
CA HIS A 372 -17.27 -4.35 -13.89
C HIS A 372 -17.04 -4.66 -12.40
N LEU A 373 -16.03 -5.45 -12.02
CA LEU A 373 -15.72 -5.67 -10.61
C LEU A 373 -15.02 -4.46 -9.99
N GLN A 374 -14.43 -3.59 -10.81
CA GLN A 374 -13.67 -2.42 -10.41
C GLN A 374 -14.07 -1.20 -11.23
N ALA A 375 -14.53 -0.14 -10.55
CA ALA A 375 -15.00 1.06 -11.23
C ALA A 375 -13.89 1.75 -12.03
N GLY A 376 -14.17 2.09 -13.30
CA GLY A 376 -13.31 2.95 -14.12
C GLY A 376 -12.30 2.22 -15.02
N ILE A 377 -12.45 0.90 -15.22
CA ILE A 377 -11.72 0.15 -16.27
C ILE A 377 -12.48 0.17 -17.60
N GLY A 378 -13.81 0.16 -17.51
CA GLY A 378 -14.69 0.29 -18.64
C GLY A 378 -15.59 1.52 -18.56
N GLY A 379 -16.03 1.95 -19.74
CA GLY A 379 -16.72 3.22 -19.94
C GLY A 379 -15.73 4.33 -20.27
N GLY A 380 -15.84 4.94 -21.45
CA GLY A 380 -14.94 6.02 -21.85
C GLY A 380 -14.91 7.17 -20.82
N PRO A 381 -13.72 7.73 -20.52
CA PRO A 381 -13.57 8.89 -19.68
C PRO A 381 -14.31 10.08 -20.31
N GLN A 382 -14.68 11.05 -19.48
CA GLN A 382 -15.29 12.28 -19.95
C GLN A 382 -14.30 13.03 -20.86
N SER A 383 -14.71 13.29 -22.11
CA SER A 383 -13.93 14.17 -23.01
C SER A 383 -13.80 15.56 -22.39
N SER A 384 -12.57 16.06 -22.31
CA SER A 384 -12.29 17.44 -21.91
C SER A 384 -12.80 18.46 -22.94
N HIS A 385 -12.96 18.05 -24.20
CA HIS A 385 -13.45 18.91 -25.29
C HIS A 385 -14.93 19.29 -25.16
N GLU A 386 -15.72 18.47 -24.49
CA GLU A 386 -17.17 18.65 -24.40
C GLU A 386 -17.57 19.33 -23.09
N LYS A 387 -17.83 20.65 -23.15
CA LYS A 387 -18.12 21.54 -22.00
C LYS A 387 -19.25 21.09 -21.04
N LYS A 388 -20.10 20.14 -21.41
CA LYS A 388 -21.27 19.72 -20.62
C LYS A 388 -21.64 18.26 -20.84
N VAL A 389 -21.15 17.38 -19.96
CA VAL A 389 -21.63 16.01 -19.85
C VAL A 389 -21.70 15.64 -18.36
N ASP A 390 -22.90 15.25 -17.91
CA ASP A 390 -23.21 15.06 -16.49
C ASP A 390 -22.83 13.67 -15.94
N SER A 391 -22.07 12.84 -16.68
CA SER A 391 -21.53 11.55 -16.18
C SER A 391 -20.44 10.91 -17.07
N TYR A 392 -19.87 9.80 -16.58
CA TYR A 392 -19.00 8.85 -17.32
C TYR A 392 -19.67 8.22 -18.55
N LEU A 393 -20.98 8.38 -18.72
CA LEU A 393 -21.70 7.94 -19.89
C LEU A 393 -21.89 9.13 -20.82
N GLN A 394 -21.16 9.11 -21.94
CA GLN A 394 -21.30 10.12 -23.00
C GLN A 394 -22.74 10.13 -23.58
N ASP A 395 -23.44 8.99 -23.54
CA ASP A 395 -24.87 8.90 -23.89
C ASP A 395 -25.74 9.55 -22.81
N LYS A 396 -26.22 10.76 -23.12
CA LYS A 396 -27.07 11.58 -22.24
C LYS A 396 -28.39 10.92 -21.89
N GLU A 397 -28.98 10.12 -22.78
CA GLU A 397 -30.24 9.42 -22.51
C GLU A 397 -30.01 8.24 -21.58
N LEU A 398 -28.89 7.53 -21.75
CA LEU A 398 -28.45 6.48 -20.83
C LEU A 398 -28.19 7.05 -19.44
N ASN A 399 -27.50 8.19 -19.34
CA ASN A 399 -27.22 8.87 -18.08
C ASN A 399 -28.49 9.29 -17.32
N LYS A 400 -29.51 9.78 -18.03
CA LYS A 400 -30.81 10.15 -17.43
C LYS A 400 -31.56 8.95 -16.85
N LYS A 401 -31.40 7.77 -17.44
CA LYS A 401 -32.05 6.53 -16.98
C LYS A 401 -31.39 5.92 -15.72
N LEU A 402 -30.23 6.43 -15.29
CA LEU A 402 -29.54 5.92 -14.12
C LEU A 402 -30.31 6.25 -12.85
N GLU A 403 -30.62 5.22 -12.05
CA GLU A 403 -31.07 5.42 -10.68
C GLU A 403 -30.00 6.22 -9.92
N ARG A 404 -30.41 7.16 -9.05
CA ARG A 404 -29.47 7.99 -8.27
C ARG A 404 -29.62 7.72 -6.78
N ASP A 405 -28.51 7.82 -6.05
CA ASP A 405 -28.53 7.76 -4.59
C ASP A 405 -29.09 9.06 -3.98
N LYS A 406 -29.17 9.11 -2.64
CA LYS A 406 -29.70 10.27 -1.91
C LYS A 406 -28.85 11.54 -2.05
N TYR A 407 -27.66 11.44 -2.63
CA TYR A 407 -26.72 12.54 -2.90
C TYR A 407 -26.68 12.93 -4.39
N GLY A 408 -27.47 12.25 -5.24
CA GLY A 408 -27.55 12.51 -6.68
C GLY A 408 -26.53 11.73 -7.52
N PHE A 409 -25.72 10.85 -6.92
CA PHE A 409 -24.76 10.03 -7.67
C PHE A 409 -25.49 8.89 -8.39
N PRO A 410 -25.19 8.63 -9.68
CA PRO A 410 -25.73 7.46 -10.36
C PRO A 410 -25.34 6.17 -9.65
N LYS A 411 -26.31 5.31 -9.32
CA LYS A 411 -26.15 3.94 -8.80
C LYS A 411 -25.63 2.95 -9.86
N LEU A 412 -24.95 3.46 -10.86
CA LEU A 412 -24.01 2.74 -11.70
C LEU A 412 -22.60 2.81 -11.11
N VAL A 413 -22.28 3.95 -10.48
CA VAL A 413 -21.02 4.15 -9.77
C VAL A 413 -21.03 3.17 -8.62
N TYR A 414 -20.23 2.13 -8.79
CA TYR A 414 -19.94 1.14 -7.76
C TYR A 414 -19.62 1.90 -6.47
N ASP A 415 -20.49 1.82 -5.47
CA ASP A 415 -20.15 2.15 -4.09
C ASP A 415 -19.35 1.01 -3.50
N ARG A 416 -18.29 0.69 -4.23
CA ARG A 416 -17.10 0.11 -3.70
C ARG A 416 -16.18 1.30 -3.57
N GLU A 417 -16.27 1.91 -2.40
CA GLU A 417 -15.26 2.84 -1.92
C GLU A 417 -13.83 2.22 -1.95
N ILE A 418 -13.71 0.93 -2.29
CA ILE A 418 -12.56 0.03 -2.13
C ILE A 418 -12.14 -0.54 -3.50
N SER A 419 -10.84 -0.54 -3.74
CA SER A 419 -10.18 -1.25 -4.83
C SER A 419 -10.34 -2.77 -4.70
N VAL A 420 -10.40 -3.52 -5.81
CA VAL A 420 -10.34 -4.99 -5.78
C VAL A 420 -9.04 -5.44 -5.12
N GLY A 421 -9.16 -6.35 -4.15
CA GLY A 421 -8.03 -6.88 -3.40
C GLY A 421 -7.59 -8.26 -3.87
N ILE A 422 -6.38 -8.64 -3.49
CA ILE A 422 -5.88 -10.02 -3.63
C ILE A 422 -5.87 -10.68 -2.25
N LEU A 423 -6.39 -11.89 -2.16
CA LEU A 423 -6.20 -12.72 -0.99
C LEU A 423 -4.81 -13.37 -1.05
N SER A 424 -3.95 -13.01 -0.09
CA SER A 424 -2.57 -13.47 0.00
C SER A 424 -2.32 -14.44 1.15
N TRP A 425 -1.41 -15.37 0.91
CA TRP A 425 -0.87 -16.26 1.94
C TRP A 425 0.20 -15.54 2.72
N SER A 426 -0.02 -15.32 4.02
CA SER A 426 1.01 -14.72 4.87
C SER A 426 1.97 -15.78 5.38
N TYR A 427 3.20 -15.70 4.89
CA TYR A 427 4.34 -16.41 5.40
C TYR A 427 5.17 -15.50 6.29
N GLU A 428 5.95 -16.11 7.17
CA GLU A 428 6.78 -15.37 8.11
C GLU A 428 8.15 -16.01 8.22
N TYR A 429 9.22 -15.23 8.01
CA TYR A 429 10.61 -15.68 8.04
C TYR A 429 11.03 -16.68 6.93
N SER A 430 10.17 -17.64 6.54
CA SER A 430 10.34 -18.59 5.43
C SER A 430 8.99 -19.15 4.95
N PHE A 431 8.95 -19.80 3.78
CA PHE A 431 7.76 -20.45 3.23
C PHE A 431 7.32 -21.71 4.01
N GLU A 432 8.14 -22.17 4.96
CA GLU A 432 7.79 -23.23 5.91
C GLU A 432 6.93 -22.74 7.08
N PHE A 433 6.77 -21.42 7.25
CA PHE A 433 5.97 -20.84 8.33
C PHE A 433 4.83 -20.02 7.78
N VAL A 434 3.60 -20.51 7.92
CA VAL A 434 2.37 -19.89 7.44
C VAL A 434 1.46 -19.50 8.61
N ASP A 435 0.76 -18.36 8.51
CA ASP A 435 -0.06 -17.82 9.61
C ASP A 435 -1.23 -18.75 9.96
N ASP A 436 -2.00 -19.17 8.95
CA ASP A 436 -3.00 -20.22 9.06
C ASP A 436 -2.92 -21.09 7.80
N PRO A 437 -2.54 -22.37 7.88
CA PRO A 437 -2.43 -23.24 6.70
C PRO A 437 -3.78 -23.51 6.04
N THR A 438 -4.90 -23.12 6.67
CA THR A 438 -6.25 -23.36 6.18
C THR A 438 -6.90 -22.13 5.55
N LEU A 439 -6.29 -20.95 5.65
CA LEU A 439 -6.88 -19.68 5.23
C LEU A 439 -5.84 -18.79 4.53
N GLY A 440 -6.20 -18.14 3.42
CA GLY A 440 -5.47 -16.94 3.02
C GLY A 440 -5.64 -15.88 4.11
N THR A 441 -4.55 -15.39 4.69
CA THR A 441 -4.61 -14.71 6.00
C THR A 441 -4.56 -13.19 5.93
N LYS A 442 -4.18 -12.60 4.79
CA LYS A 442 -4.18 -11.14 4.61
C LYS A 442 -4.63 -10.76 3.20
N VAL A 443 -5.27 -9.61 3.09
CA VAL A 443 -5.71 -9.04 1.81
C VAL A 443 -4.69 -8.00 1.38
N ASN A 444 -3.91 -8.32 0.34
CA ASN A 444 -2.87 -7.51 -0.30
C ASN A 444 -2.37 -8.23 -1.58
N PRO A 445 -1.69 -7.54 -2.52
CA PRO A 445 -1.66 -6.09 -2.67
C PRO A 445 -3.04 -5.56 -3.09
N ASN A 446 -3.20 -4.26 -3.00
CA ASN A 446 -4.41 -3.58 -3.44
C ASN A 446 -4.26 -3.30 -4.93
N ILE A 447 -5.10 -3.92 -5.76
CA ILE A 447 -5.13 -3.59 -7.18
C ILE A 447 -6.03 -2.37 -7.31
N ALA A 448 -5.38 -1.22 -7.30
CA ALA A 448 -6.07 0.03 -7.49
C ALA A 448 -6.25 0.25 -8.99
N ILE A 449 -7.29 -0.36 -9.57
CA ILE A 449 -7.72 0.06 -10.91
C ILE A 449 -8.73 1.17 -10.76
N PHE A 450 -8.42 2.30 -11.37
CA PHE A 450 -9.28 3.45 -11.37
C PHE A 450 -9.00 4.18 -12.67
N ASP A 451 -9.98 4.95 -13.13
CA ASP A 451 -9.68 6.03 -14.05
C ASP A 451 -8.59 6.91 -13.40
N ALA A 452 -7.52 7.24 -14.14
CA ALA A 452 -6.46 8.16 -13.68
C ALA A 452 -7.07 9.41 -13.02
N ARG A 453 -8.17 9.93 -13.56
CA ARG A 453 -8.95 11.05 -13.01
C ARG A 453 -9.50 10.77 -11.62
N ARG A 454 -10.06 9.58 -11.38
CA ARG A 454 -10.67 9.20 -10.08
C ARG A 454 -9.64 9.08 -8.98
N ALA A 455 -8.46 8.50 -9.25
CA ALA A 455 -7.38 8.48 -8.25
C ALA A 455 -6.80 9.84 -7.94
N LEU A 456 -6.88 10.74 -8.91
CA LEU A 456 -6.47 12.12 -8.83
C LEU A 456 -7.58 13.04 -8.26
N GLY A 457 -8.63 12.47 -7.68
CA GLY A 457 -9.67 13.23 -6.98
C GLY A 457 -10.56 14.09 -7.89
N GLN A 458 -10.60 13.82 -9.20
CA GLN A 458 -11.42 14.52 -10.19
C GLN A 458 -12.90 14.15 -10.11
N TYR A 459 -13.55 14.43 -8.99
CA TYR A 459 -14.98 14.74 -9.06
C TYR A 459 -15.12 16.23 -9.33
N PRO A 460 -16.03 16.64 -10.23
CA PRO A 460 -16.49 18.02 -10.25
C PRO A 460 -16.93 18.40 -8.83
N LYS A 461 -16.39 19.50 -8.30
CA LYS A 461 -16.85 20.16 -7.08
C LYS A 461 -18.36 20.34 -7.19
N HIS A 462 -19.12 19.50 -6.47
CA HIS A 462 -20.58 19.49 -6.43
C HIS A 462 -21.25 19.51 -7.82
N TYR A 463 -22.01 18.47 -8.15
CA TYR A 463 -23.04 18.63 -9.17
C TYR A 463 -24.03 19.71 -8.68
N GLU A 464 -23.82 20.98 -9.02
CA GLU A 464 -24.88 21.98 -8.99
C GLU A 464 -25.83 21.62 -10.12
N TYR A 465 -26.69 20.62 -9.87
CA TYR A 465 -27.79 20.34 -10.76
C TYR A 465 -28.71 21.55 -10.71
N THR A 466 -28.60 22.42 -11.71
CA THR A 466 -29.49 23.56 -11.84
C THR A 466 -30.85 23.05 -12.30
N LYS A 467 -31.92 23.59 -11.72
CA LYS A 467 -33.33 23.20 -11.94
C LYS A 467 -33.77 23.12 -13.41
N SER A 468 -33.01 23.63 -14.36
CA SER A 468 -33.35 23.63 -15.79
C SER A 468 -33.16 22.29 -16.50
N GLU A 469 -32.53 21.29 -15.88
CA GLU A 469 -32.14 20.03 -16.56
C GLU A 469 -32.90 18.77 -16.09
N GLY A 470 -34.06 18.91 -15.45
CA GLY A 470 -35.03 17.81 -15.32
C GLY A 470 -35.51 17.52 -13.90
N ASP A 471 -36.84 17.42 -13.78
CA ASP A 471 -37.67 16.81 -12.72
C ASP A 471 -37.28 16.94 -11.23
N GLY A 472 -37.01 18.18 -10.77
CA GLY A 472 -37.65 18.67 -9.55
C GLY A 472 -37.29 18.03 -8.20
N ASN A 473 -36.28 17.18 -8.11
CA ASN A 473 -35.75 16.74 -6.83
C ASN A 473 -34.70 17.73 -6.31
N ILE A 474 -35.13 18.54 -5.34
CA ILE A 474 -34.29 19.42 -4.52
C ILE A 474 -33.20 18.56 -3.86
N MET A 475 -31.92 18.89 -4.06
CA MET A 475 -30.86 18.41 -3.16
C MET A 475 -31.25 18.79 -1.73
N PRO A 476 -31.47 17.83 -0.81
CA PRO A 476 -31.70 18.16 0.58
C PRO A 476 -30.44 18.84 1.13
N ASP A 477 -30.60 19.98 1.80
CA ASP A 477 -29.58 20.61 2.64
C ASP A 477 -28.86 19.51 3.44
N ASP A 478 -27.60 19.24 3.09
CA ASP A 478 -26.88 18.10 3.67
C ASP A 478 -26.48 18.39 5.14
N LYS A 479 -26.24 17.30 5.87
CA LYS A 479 -25.77 17.34 7.27
C LYS A 479 -24.33 17.87 7.41
N TYR A 480 -23.58 18.02 6.31
CA TYR A 480 -22.14 18.32 6.27
C TYR A 480 -21.84 19.82 6.06
N SER A 481 -22.79 20.58 5.51
CA SER A 481 -22.84 22.04 5.46
C SER A 481 -22.76 22.67 6.85
N LYS A 482 -23.26 21.95 7.87
CA LYS A 482 -23.19 22.36 9.29
C LYS A 482 -21.84 22.09 9.95
N TRP A 483 -21.00 21.22 9.39
CA TRP A 483 -19.69 20.92 9.97
C TRP A 483 -18.68 22.03 9.67
N ARG A 484 -18.71 22.61 8.46
CA ARG A 484 -17.91 23.81 8.12
C ARG A 484 -18.28 25.06 8.94
N LYS A 485 -19.54 25.21 9.37
CA LYS A 485 -19.95 26.36 10.20
C LYS A 485 -19.54 26.27 11.68
N ARG A 486 -19.04 25.14 12.17
CA ARG A 486 -18.62 25.01 13.58
C ARG A 486 -17.15 25.37 13.83
N ASN A 487 -16.31 25.36 12.80
CA ASN A 487 -14.87 25.66 12.92
C ASN A 487 -14.45 26.99 12.27
N SER A 488 -15.39 27.81 11.81
CA SER A 488 -15.09 29.19 11.44
C SER A 488 -14.94 30.03 12.72
N ILE A 489 -13.69 30.40 13.03
CA ILE A 489 -13.38 31.50 13.95
C ILE A 489 -14.21 32.72 13.52
N PRO A 490 -14.92 33.42 14.44
CA PRO A 490 -15.68 34.60 14.07
C PRO A 490 -14.76 35.64 13.43
N SER A 491 -15.07 36.03 12.20
CA SER A 491 -14.36 37.06 11.44
C SER A 491 -14.64 38.44 12.05
N ASN A 492 -14.03 38.73 13.19
CA ASN A 492 -13.96 40.07 13.76
C ASN A 492 -12.53 40.27 14.28
N THR A 493 -11.59 40.51 13.36
CA THR A 493 -10.39 41.36 13.53
C THR A 493 -9.40 41.14 12.38
N ILE A 494 -9.65 41.75 11.21
CA ILE A 494 -8.55 42.20 10.32
C ILE A 494 -8.95 43.59 9.80
N PRO A 495 -8.10 44.63 9.98
CA PRO A 495 -8.40 45.98 9.53
C PRO A 495 -8.41 46.08 8.00
N SER A 496 -9.41 46.81 7.50
CA SER A 496 -9.53 47.27 6.12
C SER A 496 -8.31 48.07 5.69
N ASN A 497 -7.69 47.71 4.57
CA ASN A 497 -7.14 48.68 3.63
C ASN A 497 -6.99 48.10 2.22
N SER A 498 -7.36 48.93 1.24
CA SER A 498 -7.34 48.76 -0.22
C SER A 498 -8.56 48.07 -0.87
N THR A 499 -9.61 48.89 -0.94
CA THR A 499 -10.59 49.02 -2.04
C THR A 499 -10.08 48.65 -3.44
N ILE A 500 -10.74 47.70 -4.10
CA ILE A 500 -11.51 47.96 -5.34
C ILE A 500 -12.81 47.14 -5.25
N ALA A 501 -13.90 47.81 -4.95
CA ALA A 501 -15.25 47.29 -5.04
C ALA A 501 -15.92 47.92 -6.26
N THR A 502 -16.40 47.10 -7.20
CA THR A 502 -17.52 47.48 -8.06
C THR A 502 -18.57 46.39 -7.95
N SER A 503 -19.63 46.77 -7.25
CA SER A 503 -20.90 46.09 -7.05
C SER A 503 -21.59 45.71 -8.36
N PHE A 504 -22.15 44.50 -8.42
CA PHE A 504 -23.31 44.23 -9.28
C PHE A 504 -24.49 43.75 -8.43
N SER A 505 -25.44 44.65 -8.25
CA SER A 505 -26.79 44.37 -7.76
C SER A 505 -27.55 43.55 -8.80
N LYS A 506 -28.22 42.48 -8.35
CA LYS A 506 -29.23 41.76 -9.13
C LYS A 506 -30.32 42.72 -9.63
N LYS A 507 -30.49 42.80 -10.95
CA LYS A 507 -31.73 43.24 -11.59
C LYS A 507 -32.10 42.22 -12.64
N ASP A 508 -33.31 41.69 -12.50
CA ASP A 508 -33.97 40.82 -13.47
C ASP A 508 -34.13 41.55 -14.82
N GLY A 509 -33.71 40.90 -15.90
CA GLY A 509 -33.81 41.36 -17.29
C GLY A 509 -33.70 40.16 -18.25
N PRO A 510 -34.27 40.26 -19.47
CA PRO A 510 -34.59 39.09 -20.29
C PRO A 510 -33.34 38.43 -20.89
N GLU A 511 -33.40 37.11 -21.04
CA GLU A 511 -32.37 36.24 -21.63
C GLU A 511 -31.76 36.87 -22.90
N THR A 512 -30.49 37.25 -22.80
CA THR A 512 -29.65 37.56 -23.96
C THR A 512 -28.83 36.32 -24.26
N LYS A 513 -28.90 35.87 -25.53
CA LYS A 513 -28.06 34.80 -26.06
C LYS A 513 -26.60 35.13 -25.75
N GLU A 514 -25.97 34.32 -24.91
CA GLU A 514 -24.53 34.38 -24.68
C GLU A 514 -23.82 34.19 -26.01
N ASN A 515 -22.94 35.13 -26.34
CA ASN A 515 -21.96 34.95 -27.41
C ASN A 515 -21.09 33.76 -27.02
N GLU A 516 -21.03 32.75 -27.89
CA GLU A 516 -20.05 31.67 -27.81
C GLU A 516 -18.64 32.28 -27.93
N GLU A 517 -18.03 32.60 -26.79
CA GLU A 517 -16.57 32.72 -26.73
C GLU A 517 -15.98 31.39 -27.22
N SER A 518 -15.12 31.47 -28.25
CA SER A 518 -14.44 30.31 -28.82
C SER A 518 -13.77 29.53 -27.70
N TYR A 519 -14.28 28.33 -27.43
CA TYR A 519 -13.70 27.46 -26.43
C TYR A 519 -12.25 27.14 -26.81
N VAL A 520 -11.32 27.48 -25.94
CA VAL A 520 -9.94 27.00 -26.00
C VAL A 520 -9.84 25.84 -25.03
N ASP A 521 -9.60 24.63 -25.53
CA ASP A 521 -9.38 23.45 -24.71
C ASP A 521 -8.14 23.68 -23.82
N PRO A 522 -8.28 23.72 -22.48
CA PRO A 522 -7.16 23.90 -21.57
C PRO A 522 -6.06 22.85 -21.79
N LEU A 523 -6.38 21.61 -22.19
CA LEU A 523 -5.39 20.56 -22.46
C LEU A 523 -4.45 20.90 -23.62
N THR A 524 -4.85 21.83 -24.50
CA THR A 524 -4.04 22.28 -25.64
C THR A 524 -3.09 23.42 -25.29
N LEU A 525 -3.15 23.95 -24.07
CA LEU A 525 -2.26 25.04 -23.66
C LEU A 525 -0.86 24.48 -23.37
N PRO A 526 0.22 25.12 -23.87
CA PRO A 526 1.60 24.61 -23.73
C PRO A 526 2.10 24.40 -22.30
N ASN A 527 1.42 24.99 -21.31
CA ASN A 527 1.77 24.92 -19.88
C ASN A 527 0.62 24.37 -19.04
N PHE A 528 -0.38 23.72 -19.65
CA PHE A 528 -1.42 23.06 -18.90
C PHE A 528 -0.85 21.78 -18.30
N ASP A 529 -0.75 21.76 -16.98
CA ASP A 529 -0.46 20.53 -16.26
C ASP A 529 -1.79 19.77 -16.08
N PRO A 530 -2.01 18.63 -16.78
CA PRO A 530 -3.21 17.81 -16.63
C PRO A 530 -3.29 17.11 -15.27
N TYR A 531 -2.30 17.36 -14.42
CA TYR A 531 -2.19 16.94 -13.04
C TYR A 531 -2.15 18.15 -12.05
N GLN A 532 -2.33 19.41 -12.51
CA GLN A 532 -2.50 20.59 -11.66
C GLN A 532 -3.91 20.70 -11.06
N GLY A 533 -3.99 20.84 -9.74
CA GLY A 533 -5.25 20.85 -8.98
C GLY A 533 -5.70 19.46 -8.51
N TYR A 534 -5.07 18.40 -9.00
CA TYR A 534 -5.50 17.02 -8.76
C TYR A 534 -4.80 16.32 -7.57
N SER A 535 -3.94 17.06 -6.88
CA SER A 535 -3.51 16.81 -5.51
C SER A 535 -4.57 17.37 -4.53
N TYR A 536 -5.86 17.12 -4.78
CA TYR A 536 -6.91 17.54 -3.85
C TYR A 536 -6.76 16.87 -2.49
N THR A 537 -5.92 15.85 -2.40
CA THR A 537 -5.43 15.28 -1.15
C THR A 537 -4.35 16.19 -0.59
N ARG A 538 -4.53 16.70 0.63
CA ARG A 538 -3.42 17.36 1.31
C ARG A 538 -2.37 16.32 1.63
N ASN A 539 -1.18 16.47 1.07
CA ASN A 539 -0.07 15.56 1.30
C ASN A 539 0.91 16.12 2.36
N GLU A 540 0.57 17.26 2.96
CA GLU A 540 1.33 17.87 4.05
C GLU A 540 0.99 17.26 5.42
N ASN A 541 -0.08 16.48 5.54
CA ASN A 541 -0.48 15.76 6.75
C ASN A 541 -1.34 14.52 6.38
N ASP A 542 -1.66 13.66 7.35
CA ASP A 542 -2.59 12.54 7.12
C ASP A 542 -4.05 12.87 7.46
N ASP A 543 -4.36 14.14 7.75
CA ASP A 543 -5.73 14.58 7.93
C ASP A 543 -6.49 14.29 6.64
N LYS A 544 -7.63 13.59 6.75
CA LYS A 544 -8.48 13.23 5.59
C LYS A 544 -9.37 14.42 5.19
N ASP A 545 -8.76 15.59 5.06
CA ASP A 545 -9.42 16.89 4.89
C ASP A 545 -9.17 17.54 3.52
N GLY A 546 -8.53 16.80 2.62
CA GLY A 546 -8.42 17.15 1.22
C GLY A 546 -9.80 17.23 0.54
N GLU A 547 -9.87 18.01 -0.55
CA GLU A 547 -11.05 18.04 -1.42
C GLU A 547 -11.22 16.70 -2.20
N GLY A 548 -10.20 15.84 -2.20
CA GLY A 548 -10.12 14.57 -2.94
C GLY A 548 -10.60 13.36 -2.14
N TYR A 549 -11.74 13.47 -1.44
CA TYR A 549 -12.25 12.49 -0.46
C TYR A 549 -12.14 11.01 -0.91
N LEU A 550 -12.57 10.70 -2.13
CA LEU A 550 -12.58 9.33 -2.63
C LEU A 550 -11.18 8.83 -3.02
N GLY A 551 -10.31 9.73 -3.50
CA GLY A 551 -8.90 9.43 -3.75
C GLY A 551 -8.17 9.13 -2.43
N GLU A 552 -8.42 9.91 -1.38
CA GLU A 552 -7.87 9.61 -0.05
C GLU A 552 -8.37 8.26 0.46
N TYR A 553 -9.67 7.99 0.38
CA TYR A 553 -10.23 6.76 0.92
C TYR A 553 -9.77 5.51 0.15
N MET A 554 -9.81 5.50 -1.18
CA MET A 554 -9.32 4.36 -2.00
C MET A 554 -7.84 4.04 -1.77
N ARG A 555 -7.00 5.03 -1.44
CA ARG A 555 -5.57 4.86 -1.16
C ARG A 555 -5.29 4.18 0.20
N PHE A 556 -6.26 4.11 1.11
CA PHE A 556 -6.06 3.68 2.51
C PHE A 556 -6.87 2.47 2.99
N ILE A 557 -7.72 1.85 2.17
CA ILE A 557 -8.48 0.66 2.60
C ILE A 557 -7.62 -0.61 2.42
N THR A 558 -6.33 -0.47 2.67
CA THR A 558 -5.34 -1.45 2.22
C THR A 558 -5.27 -2.69 3.09
N VAL A 559 -5.88 -2.69 4.28
CA VAL A 559 -5.98 -3.89 5.12
C VAL A 559 -7.28 -3.85 5.91
N ARG A 560 -8.18 -4.81 5.67
CA ARG A 560 -9.26 -5.14 6.59
C ARG A 560 -9.05 -6.55 7.14
N PRO A 561 -9.35 -6.79 8.43
CA PRO A 561 -9.47 -8.16 8.93
C PRO A 561 -10.39 -8.98 8.02
N MET A 562 -10.06 -10.26 7.81
CA MET A 562 -10.91 -11.16 7.02
C MET A 562 -12.38 -11.13 7.46
N ASN A 563 -12.60 -10.92 8.77
CA ASN A 563 -13.92 -10.85 9.36
C ASN A 563 -14.79 -9.67 8.87
N ASP A 564 -14.17 -8.60 8.39
CA ASP A 564 -14.87 -7.41 7.92
C ASP A 564 -15.42 -7.58 6.49
N PHE A 565 -15.02 -8.66 5.80
CA PHE A 565 -15.48 -9.00 4.45
C PHE A 565 -16.73 -9.90 4.45
N PHE A 566 -17.12 -10.49 5.59
CA PHE A 566 -18.19 -11.49 5.65
C PHE A 566 -19.60 -10.95 5.33
N ASP A 567 -19.85 -9.67 5.60
CA ASP A 567 -21.16 -9.04 5.41
C ASP A 567 -21.24 -8.17 4.14
N LYS A 568 -20.18 -8.12 3.33
CA LYS A 568 -20.05 -7.18 2.20
C LYS A 568 -19.95 -7.89 0.86
N ASN A 569 -20.46 -7.24 -0.18
CA ASN A 569 -20.29 -7.63 -1.58
C ASN A 569 -18.86 -7.31 -2.09
N ASP A 570 -17.84 -7.46 -1.25
CA ASP A 570 -16.44 -7.16 -1.58
C ASP A 570 -15.86 -8.25 -2.49
N ILE A 571 -15.03 -7.86 -3.46
CA ILE A 571 -14.42 -8.77 -4.43
C ILE A 571 -12.94 -8.94 -4.09
N LEU A 572 -12.56 -10.18 -3.85
CA LEU A 572 -11.17 -10.58 -3.63
C LEU A 572 -10.79 -11.71 -4.59
N PHE A 573 -9.63 -11.58 -5.23
CA PHE A 573 -9.05 -12.70 -5.98
C PHE A 573 -8.56 -13.77 -5.01
N TRP A 574 -9.03 -14.99 -5.18
CA TRP A 574 -8.75 -16.09 -4.27
C TRP A 574 -7.35 -16.66 -4.49
N SER A 575 -6.59 -16.82 -3.40
CA SER A 575 -5.23 -17.39 -3.39
C SER A 575 -4.27 -16.73 -4.40
N GLY A 576 -4.41 -15.41 -4.57
CA GLY A 576 -3.82 -14.67 -5.68
C GLY A 576 -2.49 -13.98 -5.37
N GLY A 577 -1.93 -14.13 -4.18
CA GLY A 577 -0.69 -13.45 -3.80
C GLY A 577 0.08 -14.14 -2.68
N TRP A 578 1.33 -13.72 -2.51
CA TRP A 578 2.21 -14.06 -1.40
C TRP A 578 2.42 -12.81 -0.55
N HIS A 579 2.38 -12.99 0.76
CA HIS A 579 2.79 -11.98 1.71
C HIS A 579 3.97 -12.52 2.52
N MET A 580 5.18 -12.06 2.19
CA MET A 580 6.45 -12.61 2.65
C MET A 580 7.01 -11.78 3.81
N SER A 581 6.22 -11.67 4.87
CA SER A 581 6.59 -10.87 6.05
C SER A 581 7.93 -11.33 6.62
N ASN A 582 8.86 -10.39 6.77
CA ASN A 582 10.15 -10.59 7.44
C ASN A 582 11.07 -11.65 6.77
N PHE A 583 10.95 -11.83 5.45
CA PHE A 583 11.87 -12.64 4.64
C PHE A 583 13.20 -11.91 4.45
N LEU A 584 13.95 -11.77 5.56
CA LEU A 584 15.25 -11.09 5.58
C LEU A 584 16.38 -12.06 5.95
N PRO A 585 17.57 -11.88 5.35
CA PRO A 585 18.58 -12.93 5.31
C PRO A 585 19.32 -13.14 6.63
N THR A 586 19.38 -12.15 7.52
CA THR A 586 20.01 -12.32 8.84
C THR A 586 19.22 -11.58 9.93
N ILE A 587 19.57 -11.86 11.19
CA ILE A 587 19.01 -11.13 12.34
C ILE A 587 19.31 -9.63 12.28
N ASP A 588 20.46 -9.22 11.73
CA ASP A 588 20.83 -7.80 11.61
C ASP A 588 19.92 -7.06 10.62
N HIS A 589 19.55 -7.72 9.53
CA HIS A 589 18.56 -7.18 8.58
C HIS A 589 17.18 -7.05 9.24
N LEU A 590 16.74 -8.06 10.00
CA LEU A 590 15.48 -7.99 10.77
C LEU A 590 15.48 -6.85 11.79
N LEU A 591 16.59 -6.69 12.52
CA LEU A 591 16.76 -5.59 13.48
C LEU A 591 16.66 -4.24 12.76
N ASN A 592 17.28 -4.09 11.59
CA ASN A 592 17.21 -2.87 10.80
C ASN A 592 15.76 -2.55 10.36
N LYS A 593 15.03 -3.55 9.85
CA LYS A 593 13.61 -3.43 9.46
C LYS A 593 12.75 -2.98 10.65
N VAL A 594 12.86 -3.69 11.78
CA VAL A 594 12.13 -3.38 13.02
C VAL A 594 12.37 -1.96 13.52
N LEU A 595 13.61 -1.47 13.44
CA LEU A 595 13.96 -0.12 13.90
C LEU A 595 13.57 0.98 12.91
N SER A 596 13.18 0.63 11.68
CA SER A 596 12.85 1.58 10.60
C SER A 596 11.34 1.76 10.38
N TYR A 597 10.53 0.77 10.76
CA TYR A 597 9.11 0.68 10.44
C TYR A 597 8.17 1.38 11.42
N SER A 598 6.89 1.44 11.03
CA SER A 598 5.83 2.10 11.78
C SER A 598 5.56 1.48 13.16
N HIS A 599 5.93 0.20 13.36
CA HIS A 599 5.74 -0.56 14.60
C HIS A 599 6.98 -0.63 15.51
N PHE A 600 7.96 0.25 15.34
CA PHE A 600 9.25 0.19 16.04
C PHE A 600 9.15 0.21 17.58
N ASP A 601 8.08 0.79 18.13
CA ASP A 601 7.85 0.95 19.57
C ASP A 601 7.93 -0.37 20.35
N TYR A 602 7.56 -1.50 19.73
CA TYR A 602 7.59 -2.83 20.37
C TYR A 602 9.00 -3.26 20.80
N TYR A 603 10.03 -2.82 20.09
CA TYR A 603 11.44 -3.14 20.36
C TYR A 603 12.22 -1.96 20.89
N PHE A 604 11.61 -0.79 20.95
CA PHE A 604 12.31 0.47 21.15
C PHE A 604 13.03 0.56 22.50
N PHE A 605 12.39 0.15 23.58
CA PHE A 605 12.96 0.26 24.94
C PHE A 605 13.95 -0.86 25.29
N LEU A 606 14.20 -1.78 24.38
CA LEU A 606 15.13 -2.89 24.57
C LEU A 606 16.54 -2.49 24.15
N SER A 607 17.55 -3.01 24.83
CA SER A 607 18.95 -2.94 24.37
C SER A 607 19.12 -3.72 23.05
N ASN A 608 20.17 -3.45 22.27
CA ASN A 608 20.43 -4.20 21.03
C ASN A 608 20.53 -5.71 21.27
N GLU A 609 21.17 -6.13 22.36
CA GLU A 609 21.27 -7.54 22.74
C GLU A 609 19.89 -8.14 23.07
N GLN A 610 19.07 -7.43 23.84
CA GLN A 610 17.70 -7.85 24.14
C GLN A 610 16.83 -7.95 22.89
N ARG A 611 16.93 -6.97 21.98
CA ARG A 611 16.21 -7.01 20.69
C ARG A 611 16.62 -8.24 19.89
N ARG A 612 17.93 -8.48 19.75
CA ARG A 612 18.48 -9.62 19.02
C ARG A 612 17.95 -10.93 19.59
N GLN A 613 18.08 -11.13 20.90
CA GLN A 613 17.63 -12.35 21.56
C GLN A 613 16.13 -12.54 21.43
N GLN A 614 15.34 -11.47 21.61
CA GLN A 614 13.90 -11.53 21.48
C GLN A 614 13.45 -11.89 20.06
N ILE A 615 14.08 -11.36 19.00
CA ILE A 615 13.78 -11.76 17.62
C ILE A 615 14.09 -13.24 17.41
N ILE A 616 15.27 -13.70 17.84
CA ILE A 616 15.66 -15.12 17.74
C ILE A 616 14.66 -16.01 18.47
N ASP A 617 14.30 -15.67 19.71
CA ASP A 617 13.35 -16.44 20.51
C ASP A 617 11.98 -16.50 19.84
N ARG A 618 11.52 -15.40 19.24
CA ARG A 618 10.24 -15.36 18.52
C ARG A 618 10.25 -16.24 17.29
N ILE A 619 11.29 -16.19 16.46
CA ILE A 619 11.47 -17.08 15.30
C ILE A 619 11.43 -18.54 15.76
N LYS A 620 12.23 -18.91 16.77
CA LYS A 620 12.29 -20.29 17.32
C LYS A 620 10.95 -20.75 17.88
N ASN A 621 10.16 -19.84 18.44
CA ASN A 621 8.82 -20.13 18.96
C ASN A 621 7.69 -19.97 17.93
N ARG A 622 8.02 -19.64 16.67
CA ARG A 622 7.08 -19.37 15.57
C ARG A 622 6.09 -18.25 15.91
N LEU A 623 6.58 -17.20 16.54
CA LEU A 623 5.78 -16.02 16.84
C LEU A 623 6.08 -14.94 15.81
N HIS A 624 5.03 -14.26 15.34
CA HIS A 624 5.14 -13.04 14.52
C HIS A 624 6.16 -12.09 15.13
N ILE A 625 6.91 -11.29 14.37
CA ILE A 625 7.92 -10.43 15.01
C ILE A 625 7.29 -9.39 15.96
N PHE A 626 6.01 -9.05 15.79
CA PHE A 626 5.24 -8.20 16.70
C PHE A 626 4.10 -8.95 17.40
N GLY A 627 3.75 -8.59 18.64
CA GLY A 627 2.51 -9.07 19.27
C GLY A 627 2.53 -10.54 19.73
N LYS A 628 1.47 -11.31 19.47
CA LYS A 628 1.29 -12.69 19.97
C LYS A 628 0.85 -13.71 18.91
N LEU A 629 0.71 -13.29 17.65
CA LEU A 629 0.32 -14.16 16.55
C LEU A 629 1.36 -15.27 16.37
N LYS A 630 0.89 -16.49 16.06
CA LYS A 630 1.72 -17.69 15.99
C LYS A 630 1.54 -18.35 14.61
N TYR A 631 2.65 -18.71 14.00
CA TYR A 631 2.72 -19.35 12.70
C TYR A 631 2.87 -20.88 12.85
N TYR A 632 2.43 -21.59 11.82
CA TYR A 632 2.40 -23.04 11.73
C TYR A 632 3.32 -23.55 10.64
N ASN A 633 3.68 -24.83 10.73
CA ASN A 633 4.49 -25.45 9.71
C ASN A 633 3.68 -25.59 8.41
N ASN A 634 4.34 -25.29 7.31
CA ASN A 634 3.86 -25.43 5.96
C ASN A 634 4.78 -26.35 5.17
N THR A 635 4.21 -27.09 4.22
CA THR A 635 4.98 -27.89 3.27
C THR A 635 4.89 -27.21 1.91
N VAL A 636 6.04 -26.73 1.41
CA VAL A 636 6.12 -26.15 0.07
C VAL A 636 5.82 -27.22 -0.98
N VAL A 637 5.03 -26.86 -1.99
CA VAL A 637 4.81 -27.67 -3.18
C VAL A 637 5.84 -27.27 -4.22
N TYR A 638 6.58 -28.24 -4.73
CA TYR A 638 7.52 -28.05 -5.82
C TYR A 638 6.96 -28.64 -7.12
N PRO A 639 7.21 -28.02 -8.28
CA PRO A 639 6.89 -28.62 -9.56
C PRO A 639 7.82 -29.81 -9.86
N GLU A 640 7.54 -30.54 -10.94
CA GLU A 640 8.39 -31.66 -11.39
C GLU A 640 9.85 -31.24 -11.61
N SER A 641 10.05 -30.03 -12.14
CA SER A 641 11.36 -29.38 -12.25
C SER A 641 11.23 -27.86 -12.26
N PRO A 642 12.25 -27.11 -11.83
CA PRO A 642 12.28 -25.64 -11.95
C PRO A 642 12.16 -25.12 -13.38
N GLU A 643 12.59 -25.91 -14.38
CA GLU A 643 12.52 -25.55 -15.79
C GLU A 643 11.10 -25.66 -16.36
N VAL A 644 10.32 -26.64 -15.90
CA VAL A 644 8.91 -26.81 -16.30
C VAL A 644 7.99 -25.86 -15.54
N GLY A 645 8.33 -25.51 -14.30
CA GLY A 645 7.52 -24.66 -13.44
C GLY A 645 6.20 -25.31 -13.02
N TYR A 646 5.35 -24.54 -12.34
CA TYR A 646 4.04 -25.00 -11.90
C TYR A 646 3.08 -25.17 -13.07
N GLN A 647 2.34 -26.29 -13.08
CA GLN A 647 1.32 -26.58 -14.08
C GLN A 647 -0.04 -26.22 -13.51
N TYR A 648 -0.59 -25.09 -13.95
CA TYR A 648 -1.90 -24.61 -13.54
C TYR A 648 -2.99 -25.07 -14.50
N ASP A 649 -4.16 -25.41 -13.97
CA ASP A 649 -5.39 -25.52 -14.74
C ASP A 649 -6.33 -24.41 -14.28
N PHE A 650 -6.54 -23.41 -15.13
CA PHE A 650 -7.50 -22.30 -14.90
C PHE A 650 -8.70 -22.36 -15.86
N SER A 651 -8.95 -23.53 -16.46
CA SER A 651 -10.09 -23.74 -17.37
C SER A 651 -11.40 -23.36 -16.70
N PHE A 652 -12.20 -22.50 -17.32
CA PHE A 652 -13.50 -22.11 -16.78
C PHE A 652 -14.41 -23.32 -16.58
N THR A 653 -14.44 -24.23 -17.56
CA THR A 653 -15.24 -25.46 -17.47
C THR A 653 -14.80 -26.36 -16.32
N THR A 654 -13.48 -26.49 -16.09
CA THR A 654 -12.94 -27.26 -14.96
C THR A 654 -13.35 -26.62 -13.63
N TRP A 655 -13.12 -25.32 -13.45
CA TRP A 655 -13.42 -24.64 -12.19
C TRP A 655 -14.93 -24.53 -11.93
N GLN A 656 -15.75 -24.40 -12.96
CA GLN A 656 -17.20 -24.47 -12.84
C GLN A 656 -17.66 -25.87 -12.40
N SER A 657 -17.02 -26.93 -12.90
CA SER A 657 -17.35 -28.30 -12.49
C SER A 657 -17.11 -28.55 -10.99
N TYR A 658 -16.18 -27.81 -10.37
CA TYR A 658 -15.91 -27.91 -8.93
C TYR A 658 -17.10 -27.50 -8.07
N GLU A 659 -18.09 -26.77 -8.59
CA GLU A 659 -19.34 -26.49 -7.87
C GLU A 659 -20.14 -27.78 -7.57
N ASN A 660 -19.93 -28.88 -8.31
CA ASN A 660 -20.58 -30.16 -8.04
C ASN A 660 -19.80 -30.98 -6.99
N GLU A 661 -20.13 -30.74 -5.72
CA GLU A 661 -19.36 -31.27 -4.59
C GLU A 661 -19.45 -32.80 -4.36
N ASN A 662 -20.37 -33.49 -5.05
CA ASN A 662 -20.69 -34.89 -4.76
C ASN A 662 -19.86 -35.92 -5.54
N ASP A 663 -19.00 -35.48 -6.48
CA ASP A 663 -18.16 -36.38 -7.29
C ASP A 663 -16.74 -36.52 -6.67
N PRO A 664 -16.32 -37.73 -6.26
CA PRO A 664 -15.01 -37.97 -5.66
C PRO A 664 -13.81 -37.62 -6.56
N GLU A 665 -13.91 -37.81 -7.89
CA GLU A 665 -12.81 -37.49 -8.81
C GLU A 665 -12.67 -35.98 -8.98
N ILE A 666 -13.79 -35.26 -9.07
CA ILE A 666 -13.82 -33.78 -9.10
C ILE A 666 -13.19 -33.23 -7.81
N GLN A 667 -13.54 -33.78 -6.65
CA GLN A 667 -12.97 -33.38 -5.36
C GLN A 667 -11.45 -33.60 -5.31
N LYS A 668 -10.97 -34.73 -5.83
CA LYS A 668 -9.53 -35.05 -5.90
C LYS A 668 -8.79 -34.07 -6.80
N GLN A 669 -9.34 -33.74 -7.97
CA GLN A 669 -8.75 -32.78 -8.89
C GLN A 669 -8.72 -31.36 -8.29
N TYR A 670 -9.81 -30.92 -7.67
CA TYR A 670 -9.87 -29.64 -6.96
C TYR A 670 -8.79 -29.56 -5.87
N ASN A 671 -8.67 -30.60 -5.04
CA ASN A 671 -7.67 -30.62 -3.96
C ASN A 671 -6.24 -30.49 -4.50
N LYS A 672 -5.92 -31.17 -5.61
CA LYS A 672 -4.61 -31.06 -6.27
C LYS A 672 -4.33 -29.63 -6.74
N ASN A 673 -5.27 -29.00 -7.44
CA ASN A 673 -5.11 -27.64 -7.94
C ASN A 673 -5.03 -26.61 -6.81
N LYS A 674 -5.84 -26.79 -5.76
CA LYS A 674 -5.80 -25.98 -4.55
C LYS A 674 -4.45 -26.08 -3.85
N GLU A 675 -3.89 -27.27 -3.71
CA GLU A 675 -2.61 -27.49 -3.01
C GLU A 675 -1.46 -26.73 -3.67
N ILE A 676 -1.38 -26.75 -5.02
CA ILE A 676 -0.39 -25.96 -5.77
C ILE A 676 -0.58 -24.47 -5.45
N LEU A 677 -1.79 -23.95 -5.57
CA LEU A 677 -2.06 -22.53 -5.34
C LEU A 677 -1.86 -22.11 -3.88
N TYR A 678 -1.97 -23.00 -2.92
CA TYR A 678 -1.81 -22.63 -1.50
C TYR A 678 -0.35 -22.63 -1.06
N TYR A 679 0.49 -23.44 -1.70
CA TYR A 679 1.81 -23.78 -1.18
C TYR A 679 2.95 -23.64 -2.19
N GLU A 680 2.68 -23.05 -3.35
CA GLU A 680 3.71 -22.62 -4.29
C GLU A 680 4.55 -21.45 -3.76
N ILE A 681 5.78 -21.37 -4.26
CA ILE A 681 6.71 -20.28 -3.97
C ILE A 681 7.02 -19.48 -5.27
N PRO A 682 7.55 -18.26 -5.18
CA PRO A 682 7.97 -17.49 -6.34
C PRO A 682 8.97 -18.25 -7.19
N GLU A 683 8.82 -18.15 -8.52
CA GLU A 683 9.63 -18.88 -9.49
C GLU A 683 11.11 -18.47 -9.42
N VAL A 684 11.39 -17.21 -9.04
CA VAL A 684 12.76 -16.73 -8.78
C VAL A 684 13.41 -17.49 -7.63
N VAL A 685 12.67 -17.72 -6.54
CA VAL A 685 13.16 -18.48 -5.37
C VAL A 685 13.38 -19.94 -5.74
N LEU A 686 12.44 -20.53 -6.49
CA LEU A 686 12.52 -21.90 -6.99
C LEU A 686 13.76 -22.13 -7.88
N LYS A 687 14.08 -21.19 -8.78
CA LYS A 687 15.24 -21.29 -9.69
C LYS A 687 16.57 -20.94 -9.01
N ASN A 688 16.53 -20.24 -7.87
CA ASN A 688 17.73 -19.77 -7.16
C ASN A 688 17.74 -20.17 -5.67
N PRO A 689 17.58 -21.47 -5.32
CA PRO A 689 17.36 -21.89 -3.94
C PRO A 689 18.56 -21.64 -3.02
N ILE A 690 19.79 -21.63 -3.55
CA ILE A 690 21.00 -21.30 -2.79
C ILE A 690 21.02 -19.80 -2.42
N CYS A 691 20.61 -18.93 -3.35
CA CYS A 691 20.60 -17.49 -3.13
C CYS A 691 19.59 -17.08 -2.06
N TYR A 692 18.43 -17.73 -2.05
CA TYR A 692 17.31 -17.44 -1.17
C TYR A 692 17.08 -18.53 -0.12
N SER A 693 18.15 -19.21 0.30
CA SER A 693 18.06 -20.40 1.16
C SER A 693 17.31 -20.16 2.48
N TYR A 694 17.42 -18.95 3.06
CA TYR A 694 16.69 -18.55 4.28
C TYR A 694 15.19 -18.41 4.08
N MET A 695 14.73 -18.19 2.85
CA MET A 695 13.30 -18.16 2.51
C MET A 695 12.71 -19.57 2.45
N ILE A 696 13.54 -20.59 2.25
CA ILE A 696 13.12 -21.98 2.16
C ILE A 696 13.37 -22.72 3.49
N ASP A 697 14.58 -22.61 4.05
CA ASP A 697 14.96 -23.13 5.36
C ASP A 697 15.45 -21.99 6.26
N ARG A 698 14.66 -21.64 7.28
CA ARG A 698 14.96 -20.49 8.15
C ARG A 698 16.22 -20.66 9.00
N GLN A 699 16.82 -21.85 9.06
CA GLN A 699 18.10 -22.03 9.74
C GLN A 699 19.21 -21.25 9.04
N PHE A 700 19.13 -21.02 7.73
CA PHE A 700 20.03 -20.12 7.02
C PHE A 700 19.81 -18.68 7.48
N GLY A 701 20.90 -18.01 7.86
CA GLY A 701 20.83 -16.67 8.45
C GLY A 701 20.55 -16.62 9.95
N LEU A 702 20.26 -17.78 10.55
CA LEU A 702 20.08 -17.96 12.00
C LEU A 702 21.22 -18.78 12.61
N GLU A 703 21.33 -20.06 12.21
CA GLU A 703 22.34 -21.01 12.71
C GLU A 703 23.29 -21.48 11.59
N LYS A 704 22.80 -21.54 10.34
CA LYS A 704 23.58 -21.83 9.14
C LYS A 704 23.98 -20.54 8.43
N LYS A 705 25.13 -20.56 7.76
CA LYS A 705 25.61 -19.45 6.94
C LYS A 705 24.91 -19.43 5.59
N ILE A 706 24.48 -18.26 5.15
CA ILE A 706 24.04 -18.02 3.76
C ILE A 706 25.25 -17.98 2.81
N TRP A 707 25.01 -18.11 1.51
CA TRP A 707 26.06 -18.33 0.52
C TRP A 707 27.17 -17.27 0.54
N TRP A 708 26.83 -15.98 0.69
CA TRP A 708 27.80 -14.88 0.70
C TRP A 708 28.56 -14.73 2.03
N GLN A 709 28.15 -15.44 3.09
CA GLN A 709 28.93 -15.56 4.33
C GLN A 709 29.95 -16.70 4.27
N THR A 710 29.83 -17.57 3.25
CA THR A 710 30.73 -18.70 3.01
C THR A 710 31.69 -18.40 1.85
N ILE A 711 31.19 -17.78 0.78
CA ILE A 711 31.95 -17.46 -0.43
C ILE A 711 32.64 -16.09 -0.27
N PRO A 712 33.93 -15.96 -0.62
CA PRO A 712 34.66 -14.68 -0.58
C PRO A 712 34.02 -13.59 -1.46
N LYS A 713 34.08 -12.34 -1.00
CA LYS A 713 33.43 -11.19 -1.64
C LYS A 713 33.88 -10.90 -3.07
N ASP A 714 35.16 -11.13 -3.36
CA ASP A 714 35.74 -10.98 -4.70
C ASP A 714 35.17 -11.97 -5.73
N GLN A 715 34.48 -13.03 -5.27
CA GLN A 715 33.89 -14.05 -6.13
C GLN A 715 32.38 -13.88 -6.31
N TRP A 716 31.71 -13.01 -5.54
CA TRP A 716 30.24 -12.93 -5.54
C TRP A 716 29.64 -12.63 -6.92
N LYS A 717 30.30 -11.83 -7.76
CA LYS A 717 29.79 -11.45 -9.08
C LYS A 717 29.93 -12.54 -10.15
N THR A 718 30.86 -13.48 -9.97
CA THR A 718 31.26 -14.42 -11.05
C THR A 718 31.12 -15.89 -10.64
N ILE A 719 30.63 -16.17 -9.44
CA ILE A 719 30.56 -17.54 -8.93
C ILE A 719 29.51 -18.37 -9.68
N ASP A 720 29.93 -19.55 -10.14
CA ASP A 720 29.04 -20.61 -10.60
C ASP A 720 28.94 -21.68 -9.50
N PHE A 721 27.76 -21.77 -8.87
CA PHE A 721 27.51 -22.72 -7.80
C PHE A 721 27.76 -24.19 -8.22
N LYS A 722 27.65 -24.53 -9.51
CA LYS A 722 27.91 -25.89 -10.03
C LYS A 722 29.38 -26.28 -9.97
N THR A 723 30.28 -25.31 -9.85
CA THR A 723 31.73 -25.53 -9.81
C THR A 723 32.30 -25.63 -8.41
N LEU A 724 31.47 -25.39 -7.38
CA LEU A 724 31.88 -25.49 -5.99
C LEU A 724 32.18 -26.94 -5.60
N ASP A 725 33.11 -27.12 -4.67
CA ASP A 725 33.34 -28.44 -4.08
C ASP A 725 32.11 -28.92 -3.30
N ASN A 726 31.97 -30.24 -3.19
CA ASN A 726 30.77 -30.84 -2.61
C ASN A 726 30.53 -30.41 -1.16
N SER A 727 31.58 -30.18 -0.37
CA SER A 727 31.45 -29.76 1.03
C SER A 727 30.92 -28.33 1.14
N THR A 728 31.43 -27.41 0.30
CA THR A 728 30.94 -26.03 0.26
C THR A 728 29.50 -26.00 -0.22
N LEU A 729 29.18 -26.71 -1.30
CA LEU A 729 27.84 -26.77 -1.87
C LEU A 729 26.81 -27.31 -0.87
N GLU A 730 27.10 -28.43 -0.20
CA GLU A 730 26.24 -29.00 0.85
C GLU A 730 26.01 -28.03 2.03
N SER A 731 26.98 -27.16 2.33
CA SER A 731 26.88 -26.22 3.45
C SER A 731 25.95 -25.02 3.20
N ILE A 732 25.74 -24.66 1.94
CA ILE A 732 24.94 -23.48 1.51
C ILE A 732 23.62 -23.86 0.83
N THR A 733 23.43 -25.14 0.50
CA THR A 733 22.23 -25.64 -0.16
C THR A 733 21.15 -25.99 0.87
N PRO A 734 19.93 -25.42 0.76
CA PRO A 734 18.83 -25.82 1.62
C PRO A 734 18.42 -27.27 1.33
N LYS A 735 18.09 -28.03 2.38
CA LYS A 735 17.70 -29.44 2.26
C LYS A 735 16.19 -29.54 2.14
N HIS A 736 15.70 -30.11 1.03
CA HIS A 736 14.30 -30.47 0.84
C HIS A 736 14.19 -31.89 0.30
#